data_AF-A0A9Q6ZD39-F1
#
_entry.id   AF-A0A9Q6ZD39-F1
#
_cell.length_a   1.000
_cell.length_b   1.000
_cell.length_c   1.000
_cell.angle_alpha   90.00
_cell.angle_beta   90.00
_cell.angle_gamma   90.00
#
_symmetry.space_group_name_H-M   'P 1'
#
loop_
_entity.id
_entity.type
_entity.pdbx_description
1 polymer ?
#
loop_
_entity_poly.entity_id
_entity_poly.type
_entity_poly.pdbx_seq_one_letter_code
_entity_poly.pdbx_strand_id
1 'polypeptide(L)'
;MNAHIPSATYRLQFHGAFTFADATEILGYLHSLGITDIYASPYFQAGVKSTHGYDIVNHNTLNPALGSTSDYEYFISELRQHQMGQLLDFVPNHMGINESLNRWWMDVLENGPASVYANYFDIDWHPDKAALSEKVVLPILNDRYGKTLDSGDLTLERERGNFFIRYRYSATKLPVCPSTYPMILRRSLSYLQGRNVTQLSKVIDRLRSASPPSVTARAQLEALIQSDAKIRHAVDLAVAEFLGDPNAPETFDALHQLLEGQAYRLSYWRMAAEEINYRRFFDINSLAALRVEIPQVFQASHQLLFRLLAHGDVTGLRIDHVDGLWDPKGYLCRLQEGYASLLQSSSPLYIVVEKILNMSHEKLPSDWPVFGTTGYDFANQVVHLLIDATAAVHLTETYWRFIGNSTSFSNLLYEKRRLVIETSFQSEILSLGKLLDGLSELYRNYRDCTRSLLTNAVREVIACFPVYRTYITATHPPSEFEERSILRAIEIARRKNPTIDKPAFDFLRRLLLVDPPKKLSPKERDAHFHFIMKFQQCTGPVAAKGLEDTALYLYNRLIAVNEVGGSPDILGLSPSEFHQLNRERTPHALLATSTHDTKRSEDVRMRIAAISEVPGQWRRAVLRWRQINKKFRIQVGDEMAPSPNEEYFLYQTLLGMWPLDLSSEDWENFVDRVQKYLVKALKEGKVNSSWTQPNEEWERAVAQFVEKILDAQSGATFRRAFIPLAEEIARLGAWNSLTETVLKCTVPGIPDFYQGTEIWDFSLVDPDNRRPVDYALRQRLLNSLSEISPRELLSEWKSGRIKLFIIQRLLQFRRSYTSFFRMADYQPLLSQGSRKDHVISFLRQHDSMTLLVIVPRLTAKLWLVPCDSRVWSGTKIVSESFIGSWRNILTEELYRCNQQEMRISDVLTHLPIAVLYRRDSCS
;
A
#
# COMPACT_ATOMS: atom_id res chain seq x y z
N MET A 1 -0.82 32.70 -10.75
CA MET A 1 -1.66 31.57 -11.21
C MET A 1 -1.57 30.48 -10.16
N ASN A 2 -2.71 29.91 -9.75
CA ASN A 2 -2.78 28.91 -8.68
C ASN A 2 -2.54 27.51 -9.24
N ALA A 3 -2.07 26.57 -8.41
CA ALA A 3 -1.97 25.16 -8.79
C ALA A 3 -3.31 24.59 -9.29
N HIS A 4 -3.26 23.61 -10.19
CA HIS A 4 -4.43 22.79 -10.53
C HIS A 4 -4.73 21.85 -9.35
N ILE A 5 -5.75 22.18 -8.56
CA ILE A 5 -6.18 21.38 -7.40
C ILE A 5 -7.48 20.66 -7.76
N PRO A 6 -7.54 19.33 -7.70
CA PRO A 6 -8.78 18.58 -7.96
C PRO A 6 -9.94 19.01 -7.04
N SER A 7 -11.18 18.86 -7.51
CA SER A 7 -12.37 18.97 -6.65
C SER A 7 -12.84 17.60 -6.14
N ALA A 8 -12.57 16.55 -6.90
CA ALA A 8 -12.79 15.15 -6.59
C ALA A 8 -11.91 14.27 -7.49
N THR A 9 -11.35 13.20 -6.93
CA THR A 9 -10.50 12.25 -7.66
C THR A 9 -11.17 10.89 -7.80
N TYR A 10 -10.87 10.19 -8.90
CA TYR A 10 -11.35 8.83 -9.17
C TYR A 10 -10.20 7.89 -9.51
N ARG A 11 -9.90 6.92 -8.64
CA ARG A 11 -8.79 5.98 -8.81
C ARG A 11 -9.12 4.91 -9.85
N LEU A 12 -8.36 4.91 -10.95
CA LEU A 12 -8.38 3.86 -11.98
C LEU A 12 -7.15 2.96 -11.90
N GLN A 13 -7.38 1.64 -11.96
CA GLN A 13 -6.36 0.59 -11.98
C GLN A 13 -6.10 0.17 -13.44
N PHE A 14 -5.05 0.74 -14.05
CA PHE A 14 -4.62 0.38 -15.39
C PHE A 14 -3.86 -0.95 -15.40
N HIS A 15 -4.26 -1.84 -16.31
CA HIS A 15 -3.56 -3.09 -16.62
C HIS A 15 -4.00 -3.60 -18.00
N GLY A 16 -3.45 -4.74 -18.47
CA GLY A 16 -3.76 -5.27 -19.80
C GLY A 16 -5.23 -5.68 -20.07
N ALA A 17 -6.12 -5.54 -19.08
CA ALA A 17 -7.56 -5.75 -19.25
C ALA A 17 -8.40 -4.51 -18.86
N PHE A 18 -7.74 -3.39 -18.57
CA PHE A 18 -8.33 -2.06 -18.43
C PHE A 18 -7.30 -1.02 -18.87
N THR A 19 -7.37 -0.66 -20.15
CA THR A 19 -6.37 0.09 -20.94
C THR A 19 -6.73 1.57 -21.04
N PHE A 20 -5.92 2.37 -21.76
CA PHE A 20 -6.28 3.76 -22.06
C PHE A 20 -7.56 3.89 -22.89
N ALA A 21 -7.83 2.94 -23.80
CA ALA A 21 -9.06 2.91 -24.57
C ALA A 21 -10.28 2.69 -23.67
N ASP A 22 -10.23 1.68 -22.78
CA ASP A 22 -11.31 1.39 -21.82
C ASP A 22 -11.56 2.57 -20.87
N ALA A 23 -10.49 3.21 -20.38
CA ALA A 23 -10.60 4.40 -19.54
C ALA A 23 -11.24 5.58 -20.28
N THR A 24 -10.99 5.70 -21.59
CA THR A 24 -11.58 6.75 -22.43
C THR A 24 -13.10 6.59 -22.53
N GLU A 25 -13.59 5.36 -22.71
CA GLU A 25 -15.03 5.07 -22.86
C GLU A 25 -15.86 5.51 -21.65
N ILE A 26 -15.26 5.53 -20.46
CA ILE A 26 -15.97 5.85 -19.21
C ILE A 26 -15.87 7.32 -18.80
N LEU A 27 -15.08 8.16 -19.49
CA LEU A 27 -14.88 9.57 -19.09
C LEU A 27 -16.18 10.36 -19.05
N GLY A 28 -17.09 10.13 -20.01
CA GLY A 28 -18.41 10.75 -20.02
C GLY A 28 -19.26 10.39 -18.79
N TYR A 29 -19.17 9.14 -18.32
CA TYR A 29 -19.83 8.70 -17.08
C TYR A 29 -19.21 9.40 -15.85
N LEU A 30 -17.87 9.43 -15.73
CA LEU A 30 -17.18 10.05 -14.59
C LEU A 30 -17.41 11.57 -14.54
N HIS A 31 -17.42 12.23 -15.68
CA HIS A 31 -17.78 13.66 -15.79
C HIS A 31 -19.22 13.93 -15.34
N SER A 32 -20.16 13.06 -15.76
CA SER A 32 -21.58 13.13 -15.35
C SER A 32 -21.78 12.85 -13.86
N LEU A 33 -20.93 12.00 -13.27
CA LEU A 33 -20.88 11.78 -11.82
C LEU A 33 -20.37 13.01 -11.06
N GLY A 34 -19.51 13.83 -11.69
CA GLY A 34 -18.96 15.06 -11.10
C GLY A 34 -17.47 14.96 -10.72
N ILE A 35 -16.77 13.92 -11.18
CA ILE A 35 -15.32 13.78 -11.03
C ILE A 35 -14.60 14.86 -11.85
N THR A 36 -13.55 15.46 -11.28
CA THR A 36 -12.73 16.46 -11.98
C THR A 36 -11.39 15.91 -12.42
N ASP A 37 -10.88 14.89 -11.75
CA ASP A 37 -9.54 14.36 -12.02
C ASP A 37 -9.52 12.84 -11.94
N ILE A 38 -8.87 12.23 -12.93
CA ILE A 38 -8.53 10.81 -12.86
C ILE A 38 -7.30 10.65 -11.97
N TYR A 39 -7.39 9.78 -10.98
CA TYR A 39 -6.25 9.31 -10.22
C TYR A 39 -5.75 8.01 -10.86
N ALA A 40 -4.79 8.11 -11.76
CA ALA A 40 -4.28 6.99 -12.53
C ALA A 40 -3.28 6.16 -11.70
N SER A 41 -3.42 4.84 -11.69
CA SER A 41 -2.34 3.94 -11.25
C SER A 41 -1.09 4.10 -12.12
N PRO A 42 0.08 3.59 -11.70
CA PRO A 42 1.29 3.69 -12.51
C PRO A 42 1.10 3.06 -13.90
N TYR A 43 1.43 3.81 -14.94
CA TYR A 43 1.32 3.35 -16.33
C TYR A 43 2.64 3.43 -17.11
N PHE A 44 3.76 3.62 -16.41
CA PHE A 44 5.08 3.46 -17.00
C PHE A 44 5.37 1.96 -17.15
N GLN A 45 6.30 1.61 -18.04
CA GLN A 45 6.56 0.23 -18.39
C GLN A 45 6.93 -0.60 -17.16
N ALA A 46 6.06 -1.56 -16.82
CA ALA A 46 6.21 -2.52 -15.74
C ALA A 46 6.47 -3.94 -16.30
N GLY A 47 6.53 -4.95 -15.43
CA GLY A 47 6.63 -6.35 -15.85
C GLY A 47 5.51 -6.76 -16.80
N VAL A 48 5.77 -7.70 -17.71
CA VAL A 48 4.82 -8.09 -18.78
C VAL A 48 3.48 -8.57 -18.23
N LYS A 49 3.51 -9.23 -17.07
CA LYS A 49 2.31 -9.77 -16.39
C LYS A 49 1.80 -8.87 -15.28
N SER A 50 2.31 -7.64 -15.17
CA SER A 50 1.90 -6.72 -14.11
C SER A 50 0.42 -6.39 -14.23
N THR A 51 -0.29 -6.47 -13.11
CA THR A 51 -1.70 -6.07 -12.98
C THR A 51 -1.85 -4.75 -12.21
N HIS A 52 -0.74 -4.11 -11.85
CA HIS A 52 -0.74 -2.95 -10.94
C HIS A 52 0.25 -1.84 -11.30
N GLY A 53 1.29 -2.11 -12.07
CA GLY A 53 2.25 -1.10 -12.55
C GLY A 53 3.37 -0.71 -11.58
N TYR A 54 3.29 -1.05 -10.29
CA TYR A 54 4.35 -0.76 -9.29
C TYR A 54 5.72 -1.42 -9.53
N ASP A 55 5.78 -2.51 -10.28
CA ASP A 55 7.02 -3.21 -10.65
C ASP A 55 7.65 -2.60 -11.92
N ILE A 56 7.90 -1.28 -11.90
CA ILE A 56 8.43 -0.52 -13.04
C ILE A 56 9.78 -1.09 -13.48
N VAL A 57 9.89 -1.47 -14.75
CA VAL A 57 11.13 -1.92 -15.38
C VAL A 57 11.80 -0.83 -16.22
N ASN A 58 11.06 0.23 -16.58
CA ASN A 58 11.57 1.37 -17.32
C ASN A 58 10.71 2.64 -17.10
N HIS A 59 11.29 3.65 -16.44
CA HIS A 59 10.60 4.92 -16.17
C HIS A 59 10.39 5.81 -17.39
N ASN A 60 11.03 5.53 -18.53
CA ASN A 60 11.07 6.43 -19.68
C ASN A 60 10.25 5.92 -20.87
N THR A 61 9.32 4.99 -20.62
CA THR A 61 8.45 4.41 -21.66
C THR A 61 7.07 4.11 -21.06
N LEU A 62 6.02 4.41 -21.82
CA LEU A 62 4.65 4.01 -21.45
C LEU A 62 4.52 2.49 -21.49
N ASN A 63 3.67 1.92 -20.63
CA ASN A 63 3.48 0.48 -20.60
C ASN A 63 2.76 0.00 -21.88
N PRO A 64 3.39 -0.84 -22.72
CA PRO A 64 2.79 -1.31 -23.96
C PRO A 64 1.53 -2.17 -23.73
N ALA A 65 1.35 -2.74 -22.54
CA ALA A 65 0.14 -3.49 -22.21
C ALA A 65 -1.11 -2.60 -22.08
N LEU A 66 -0.95 -1.27 -21.96
CA LEU A 66 -2.05 -0.32 -21.78
C LEU A 66 -2.51 0.35 -23.08
N GLY A 67 -1.85 0.06 -24.19
CA GLY A 67 -2.14 0.64 -25.50
C GLY A 67 -0.92 1.28 -26.15
N SER A 68 -1.13 1.77 -27.36
CA SER A 68 -0.16 2.53 -28.14
C SER A 68 -0.03 3.97 -27.63
N THR A 69 0.98 4.70 -28.11
CA THR A 69 1.10 6.14 -27.86
C THR A 69 -0.13 6.91 -28.38
N SER A 70 -0.73 6.48 -29.49
CA SER A 70 -1.95 7.09 -30.03
C SER A 70 -3.16 6.87 -29.13
N ASP A 71 -3.28 5.71 -28.48
CA ASP A 71 -4.35 5.46 -27.50
C ASP A 71 -4.19 6.38 -26.28
N TYR A 72 -2.95 6.59 -25.82
CA TYR A 72 -2.66 7.56 -24.76
C TYR A 72 -3.00 8.99 -25.17
N GLU A 73 -2.56 9.43 -26.35
CA GLU A 73 -2.85 10.77 -26.86
C GLU A 73 -4.36 11.02 -27.00
N TYR A 74 -5.11 10.01 -27.46
CA TYR A 74 -6.57 10.08 -27.54
C TYR A 74 -7.21 10.20 -26.15
N PHE A 75 -6.80 9.36 -25.19
CA PHE A 75 -7.26 9.45 -23.80
C PHE A 75 -7.03 10.84 -23.19
N ILE A 76 -5.84 11.41 -23.39
CA ILE A 76 -5.52 12.78 -22.93
C ILE A 76 -6.39 13.83 -23.64
N SER A 77 -6.64 13.67 -24.95
CA SER A 77 -7.50 14.59 -25.69
C SER A 77 -8.94 14.60 -25.17
N GLU A 78 -9.48 13.43 -24.82
CA GLU A 78 -10.82 13.27 -24.25
C GLU A 78 -10.90 13.83 -22.82
N LEU A 79 -9.87 13.62 -21.99
CA LEU A 79 -9.77 14.30 -20.69
C LEU A 79 -9.86 15.82 -20.83
N ARG A 80 -9.14 16.40 -21.81
CA ARG A 80 -9.17 17.84 -22.08
C ARG A 80 -10.56 18.32 -22.54
N GLN A 81 -11.25 17.55 -23.39
CA GLN A 81 -12.63 17.86 -23.82
C GLN A 81 -13.59 17.91 -22.62
N HIS A 82 -13.42 17.01 -21.66
CA HIS A 82 -14.19 16.99 -20.42
C HIS A 82 -13.72 17.99 -19.34
N GLN A 83 -12.64 18.74 -19.61
CA GLN A 83 -11.96 19.62 -18.65
C GLN A 83 -11.51 18.88 -17.38
N MET A 84 -11.08 17.63 -17.55
CA MET A 84 -10.59 16.78 -16.48
C MET A 84 -9.07 16.81 -16.42
N GLY A 85 -8.54 16.86 -15.19
CA GLY A 85 -7.11 16.70 -14.94
C GLY A 85 -6.73 15.25 -14.65
N GLN A 86 -5.44 15.04 -14.34
CA GLN A 86 -4.90 13.73 -14.05
C GLN A 86 -3.87 13.79 -12.93
N LEU A 87 -4.16 13.06 -11.85
CA LEU A 87 -3.25 12.76 -10.76
C LEU A 87 -2.54 11.44 -11.08
N LEU A 88 -1.27 11.50 -11.45
CA LEU A 88 -0.48 10.30 -11.76
C LEU A 88 0.15 9.71 -10.50
N ASP A 89 -0.07 8.42 -10.27
CA ASP A 89 0.68 7.63 -9.31
C ASP A 89 2.09 7.32 -9.82
N PHE A 90 3.09 7.82 -9.09
CA PHE A 90 4.50 7.72 -9.46
C PHE A 90 5.31 6.98 -8.40
N VAL A 91 6.16 6.04 -8.86
CA VAL A 91 6.93 5.13 -8.01
C VAL A 91 8.42 5.50 -8.04
N PRO A 92 8.94 6.30 -7.07
CA PRO A 92 10.34 6.70 -7.07
C PRO A 92 11.26 5.73 -6.31
N ASN A 93 10.72 4.94 -5.39
CA ASN A 93 11.55 4.22 -4.43
C ASN A 93 12.25 3.00 -5.03
N HIS A 94 11.68 2.35 -6.04
CA HIS A 94 12.11 1.02 -6.45
C HIS A 94 11.73 0.70 -7.91
N MET A 95 12.34 -0.37 -8.44
CA MET A 95 12.07 -0.92 -9.77
C MET A 95 11.91 -2.44 -9.73
N GLY A 96 11.12 -2.98 -10.66
CA GLY A 96 11.00 -4.40 -10.93
C GLY A 96 12.28 -4.99 -11.51
N ILE A 97 12.74 -6.10 -10.93
CA ILE A 97 13.97 -6.81 -11.33
C ILE A 97 13.74 -8.31 -11.63
N ASN A 98 12.47 -8.75 -11.63
CA ASN A 98 12.15 -10.16 -11.87
C ASN A 98 12.35 -10.57 -13.34
N GLU A 99 12.25 -9.64 -14.28
CA GLU A 99 12.34 -9.86 -15.73
C GLU A 99 13.57 -9.17 -16.33
N SER A 100 14.10 -9.69 -17.43
CA SER A 100 15.24 -9.10 -18.15
C SER A 100 14.95 -7.74 -18.83
N LEU A 101 13.77 -7.16 -18.62
CA LEU A 101 13.37 -5.87 -19.20
C LEU A 101 14.05 -4.67 -18.53
N ASN A 102 14.46 -4.80 -17.27
CA ASN A 102 15.11 -3.71 -16.54
C ASN A 102 16.57 -3.57 -16.97
N ARG A 103 16.83 -2.70 -17.96
CA ARG A 103 18.17 -2.51 -18.55
C ARG A 103 19.21 -2.05 -17.54
N TRP A 104 18.84 -1.23 -16.54
CA TRP A 104 19.76 -0.76 -15.52
C TRP A 104 20.22 -1.92 -14.64
N TRP A 105 19.27 -2.74 -14.18
CA TRP A 105 19.58 -3.91 -13.36
C TRP A 105 20.39 -4.95 -14.14
N MET A 106 20.02 -5.22 -15.39
CA MET A 106 20.75 -6.17 -16.23
C MET A 106 22.21 -5.74 -16.46
N ASP A 107 22.47 -4.45 -16.65
CA ASP A 107 23.84 -3.94 -16.77
C ASP A 107 24.63 -4.06 -15.45
N VAL A 108 23.98 -3.87 -14.30
CA VAL A 108 24.57 -4.13 -12.97
C VAL A 108 24.91 -5.62 -12.79
N LEU A 109 24.02 -6.53 -13.19
CA LEU A 109 24.30 -7.97 -13.13
C LEU A 109 25.42 -8.40 -14.08
N GLU A 110 25.56 -7.72 -15.24
CA GLU A 110 26.62 -8.02 -16.21
C GLU A 110 27.99 -7.49 -15.74
N ASN A 111 28.03 -6.28 -15.17
CA ASN A 111 29.26 -5.52 -14.98
C ASN A 111 29.63 -5.25 -13.51
N GLY A 112 28.77 -5.59 -12.56
CA GLY A 112 29.00 -5.40 -11.12
C GLY A 112 29.24 -3.93 -10.77
N PRO A 113 30.18 -3.64 -9.83
CA PRO A 113 30.53 -2.26 -9.44
C PRO A 113 31.03 -1.38 -10.59
N ALA A 114 31.46 -1.95 -11.72
CA ALA A 114 31.91 -1.20 -12.89
C ALA A 114 30.75 -0.71 -13.77
N SER A 115 29.51 -1.12 -13.50
CA SER A 115 28.32 -0.62 -14.18
C SER A 115 28.14 0.89 -13.94
N VAL A 116 27.74 1.63 -14.98
CA VAL A 116 27.34 3.04 -14.83
C VAL A 116 26.07 3.19 -13.98
N TYR A 117 25.31 2.11 -13.81
CA TYR A 117 24.10 2.03 -13.00
C TYR A 117 24.33 1.40 -11.61
N ALA A 118 25.57 1.04 -11.24
CA ALA A 118 25.87 0.43 -9.95
C ALA A 118 25.39 1.30 -8.77
N ASN A 119 25.47 2.62 -8.91
CA ASN A 119 25.00 3.59 -7.92
C ASN A 119 23.52 3.96 -8.05
N TYR A 120 22.80 3.44 -9.05
CA TYR A 120 21.37 3.69 -9.19
C TYR A 120 20.56 2.89 -8.17
N PHE A 121 21.06 1.71 -7.79
CA PHE A 121 20.45 0.83 -6.80
C PHE A 121 21.18 0.91 -5.45
N ASP A 122 20.47 0.64 -4.37
CA ASP A 122 21.04 0.60 -3.02
C ASP A 122 21.57 -0.80 -2.69
N ILE A 123 22.82 -1.07 -3.11
CA ILE A 123 23.53 -2.34 -2.97
C ILE A 123 24.69 -2.20 -1.98
N ASP A 124 24.78 -3.10 -1.00
CA ASP A 124 25.97 -3.33 -0.20
C ASP A 124 26.93 -4.24 -0.96
N TRP A 125 27.94 -3.63 -1.59
CA TRP A 125 28.98 -4.33 -2.35
C TRP A 125 30.05 -5.00 -1.49
N HIS A 126 30.09 -4.72 -0.18
CA HIS A 126 31.09 -5.25 0.74
C HIS A 126 30.45 -5.81 2.04
N PRO A 127 29.56 -6.81 1.90
CA PRO A 127 28.99 -7.50 3.05
C PRO A 127 30.08 -8.29 3.80
N ASP A 128 29.80 -8.74 5.03
CA ASP A 128 30.80 -9.40 5.89
C ASP A 128 31.36 -10.71 5.31
N LYS A 129 30.55 -11.39 4.48
CA LYS A 129 30.97 -12.63 3.83
C LYS A 129 31.88 -12.28 2.65
N ALA A 130 33.17 -12.52 2.78
CA ALA A 130 34.17 -12.20 1.75
C ALA A 130 33.83 -12.76 0.35
N ALA A 131 33.20 -13.94 0.29
CA ALA A 131 32.75 -14.57 -0.96
C ALA A 131 31.63 -13.79 -1.71
N LEU A 132 31.01 -12.82 -1.05
CA LEU A 132 29.99 -11.92 -1.62
C LEU A 132 30.55 -10.54 -2.00
N SER A 133 31.84 -10.28 -1.77
CA SER A 133 32.44 -9.01 -2.17
C SER A 133 32.25 -8.79 -3.67
N GLU A 134 31.78 -7.59 -4.03
CA GLU A 134 31.51 -7.17 -5.42
C GLU A 134 30.44 -8.01 -6.14
N LYS A 135 29.61 -8.77 -5.41
CA LYS A 135 28.53 -9.60 -5.97
C LYS A 135 27.16 -9.17 -5.47
N VAL A 136 26.15 -9.24 -6.32
CA VAL A 136 24.73 -9.13 -5.95
C VAL A 136 24.17 -10.51 -5.61
N VAL A 137 23.55 -10.69 -4.44
CA VAL A 137 22.87 -11.95 -4.08
C VAL A 137 21.49 -11.99 -4.73
N LEU A 138 21.22 -12.98 -5.58
CA LEU A 138 19.94 -13.18 -6.25
C LEU A 138 19.18 -14.40 -5.68
N PRO A 139 18.27 -14.20 -4.72
CA PRO A 139 17.50 -15.27 -4.08
C PRO A 139 16.32 -15.71 -4.96
N ILE A 140 16.61 -16.37 -6.08
CA ILE A 140 15.62 -16.74 -7.11
C ILE A 140 15.47 -18.25 -7.34
N LEU A 141 16.31 -19.08 -6.70
CA LEU A 141 16.26 -20.54 -6.89
C LEU A 141 15.19 -21.16 -5.99
N ASN A 142 14.51 -22.21 -6.48
CA ASN A 142 13.46 -22.93 -5.74
C ASN A 142 14.02 -23.97 -4.74
N ASP A 143 15.30 -24.35 -4.89
CA ASP A 143 16.02 -25.22 -3.96
C ASP A 143 17.45 -24.66 -3.75
N ARG A 144 18.26 -25.37 -2.98
CA ARG A 144 19.67 -25.05 -2.73
C ARG A 144 20.46 -25.01 -4.04
N TYR A 145 21.42 -24.10 -4.10
CA TYR A 145 22.27 -23.87 -5.28
C TYR A 145 22.87 -25.16 -5.85
N GLY A 146 23.55 -25.98 -5.01
CA GLY A 146 24.17 -27.22 -5.47
C GLY A 146 23.18 -28.17 -6.13
N LYS A 147 22.04 -28.43 -5.48
CA LYS A 147 20.97 -29.27 -6.07
C LYS A 147 20.44 -28.73 -7.40
N THR A 148 20.31 -27.40 -7.51
CA THR A 148 19.78 -26.75 -8.72
C THR A 148 20.81 -26.78 -9.86
N LEU A 149 22.09 -26.74 -9.53
CA LEU A 149 23.17 -26.93 -10.49
C LEU A 149 23.22 -28.39 -10.95
N ASP A 150 23.29 -29.33 -10.00
CA ASP A 150 23.45 -30.77 -10.25
C ASP A 150 22.24 -31.38 -10.97
N SER A 151 21.04 -30.78 -10.85
CA SER A 151 19.84 -31.21 -11.59
C SER A 151 19.82 -30.75 -13.06
N GLY A 152 20.79 -29.93 -13.48
CA GLY A 152 20.80 -29.29 -14.79
C GLY A 152 19.67 -28.25 -14.95
N ASP A 153 19.17 -27.66 -13.86
CA ASP A 153 18.19 -26.57 -13.92
C ASP A 153 18.85 -25.22 -14.26
N LEU A 154 20.17 -25.11 -14.15
CA LEU A 154 20.96 -23.98 -14.63
C LEU A 154 21.69 -24.35 -15.92
N THR A 155 21.55 -23.53 -16.96
CA THR A 155 22.18 -23.78 -18.26
C THR A 155 22.83 -22.53 -18.84
N LEU A 156 23.90 -22.72 -19.61
CA LEU A 156 24.55 -21.65 -20.38
C LEU A 156 23.91 -21.58 -21.77
N GLU A 157 23.37 -20.42 -22.13
CA GLU A 157 22.81 -20.15 -23.45
C GLU A 157 23.67 -19.10 -24.19
N ARG A 158 23.72 -19.18 -25.51
CA ARG A 158 24.27 -18.13 -26.38
C ARG A 158 23.17 -17.52 -27.22
N GLU A 159 23.14 -16.20 -27.29
CA GLU A 159 22.34 -15.47 -28.26
C GLU A 159 23.24 -14.47 -29.00
N ARG A 160 23.42 -14.69 -30.30
CA ARG A 160 24.36 -13.91 -31.15
C ARG A 160 25.78 -13.94 -30.55
N GLY A 161 26.33 -12.80 -30.15
CA GLY A 161 27.65 -12.70 -29.51
C GLY A 161 27.64 -12.71 -27.98
N ASN A 162 26.48 -12.83 -27.35
CA ASN A 162 26.34 -12.73 -25.89
C ASN A 162 26.00 -14.08 -25.26
N PHE A 163 26.41 -14.26 -24.01
CA PHE A 163 26.15 -15.46 -23.22
C PHE A 163 25.27 -15.14 -22.03
N PHE A 164 24.39 -16.08 -21.67
CA PHE A 164 23.42 -15.94 -20.60
C PHE A 164 23.33 -17.21 -19.76
N ILE A 165 23.05 -17.05 -18.47
CA ILE A 165 22.62 -18.14 -17.60
C ILE A 165 21.09 -18.17 -17.59
N ARG A 166 20.53 -19.34 -17.88
CA ARG A 166 19.11 -19.64 -17.79
C ARG A 166 18.84 -20.51 -16.58
N TYR A 167 17.85 -20.12 -15.80
CA TYR A 167 17.23 -20.98 -14.80
C TYR A 167 15.93 -21.57 -15.36
N ARG A 168 15.78 -22.90 -15.33
CA ARG A 168 14.68 -23.65 -15.97
C ARG A 168 13.29 -23.12 -15.62
N TYR A 169 13.10 -22.67 -14.38
CA TYR A 169 11.81 -22.18 -13.87
C TYR A 169 11.64 -20.66 -13.98
N SER A 170 12.52 -19.97 -14.72
CA SER A 170 12.45 -18.52 -14.94
C SER A 170 12.63 -18.15 -16.40
N ALA A 171 11.82 -17.19 -16.87
CA ALA A 171 11.97 -16.61 -18.20
C ALA A 171 13.15 -15.62 -18.29
N THR A 172 13.76 -15.27 -17.17
CA THR A 172 14.86 -14.29 -17.09
C THR A 172 16.15 -14.90 -17.61
N LYS A 173 16.78 -14.19 -18.53
CA LYS A 173 18.14 -14.47 -19.01
C LYS A 173 19.09 -13.63 -18.17
N LEU A 174 19.94 -14.27 -17.37
CA LEU A 174 20.94 -13.56 -16.57
C LEU A 174 22.20 -13.37 -17.41
N PRO A 175 22.81 -12.18 -17.44
CA PRO A 175 23.91 -11.88 -18.36
C PRO A 175 25.21 -12.48 -17.84
N VAL A 176 26.04 -13.04 -18.73
CA VAL A 176 27.40 -13.45 -18.36
C VAL A 176 28.34 -12.26 -18.49
N CYS A 177 29.17 -12.03 -17.47
CA CYS A 177 30.16 -10.97 -17.45
C CYS A 177 31.17 -11.13 -18.60
N PRO A 178 31.39 -10.12 -19.45
CA PRO A 178 32.28 -10.22 -20.61
C PRO A 178 33.72 -10.60 -20.29
N SER A 179 34.21 -10.27 -19.08
CA SER A 179 35.56 -10.64 -18.63
C SER A 179 35.72 -12.16 -18.42
N THR A 180 34.60 -12.88 -18.25
CA THR A 180 34.55 -14.34 -18.09
C THR A 180 34.33 -15.09 -19.41
N TYR A 181 34.02 -14.41 -20.51
CA TYR A 181 33.87 -15.03 -21.84
C TYR A 181 35.09 -15.87 -22.27
N PRO A 182 36.35 -15.50 -21.96
CA PRO A 182 37.50 -16.36 -22.21
C PRO A 182 37.39 -17.78 -21.64
N MET A 183 36.66 -18.00 -20.55
CA MET A 183 36.42 -19.34 -19.98
C MET A 183 35.61 -20.24 -20.92
N ILE A 184 34.69 -19.64 -21.68
CA ILE A 184 33.86 -20.31 -22.69
C ILE A 184 34.64 -20.40 -24.00
N LEU A 185 35.13 -19.26 -24.50
CA LEU A 185 35.71 -19.16 -25.84
C LEU A 185 37.02 -19.92 -26.01
N ARG A 186 37.83 -20.12 -24.95
CA ARG A 186 39.06 -20.92 -25.08
C ARG A 186 38.77 -22.38 -25.43
N ARG A 187 37.66 -22.94 -24.96
CA ARG A 187 37.22 -24.30 -25.31
C ARG A 187 36.95 -24.42 -26.80
N SER A 188 36.36 -23.38 -27.41
CA SER A 188 36.08 -23.38 -28.85
C SER A 188 37.32 -23.46 -29.74
N LEU A 189 38.50 -23.10 -29.22
CA LEU A 189 39.75 -23.15 -30.00
C LEU A 189 40.17 -24.58 -30.37
N SER A 190 39.76 -25.60 -29.60
CA SER A 190 40.06 -27.02 -29.91
C SER A 190 39.33 -27.51 -31.17
N TYR A 191 38.21 -26.86 -31.54
CA TYR A 191 37.40 -27.17 -32.71
C TYR A 191 37.77 -26.34 -33.96
N LEU A 192 38.77 -25.45 -33.86
CA LEU A 192 39.15 -24.54 -34.93
C LEU A 192 40.56 -24.83 -35.45
N GLN A 193 40.84 -24.41 -36.69
CA GLN A 193 42.15 -24.52 -37.33
C GLN A 193 42.51 -23.25 -38.10
N GLY A 194 43.81 -23.00 -38.29
CA GLY A 194 44.35 -21.93 -39.14
C GLY A 194 43.87 -20.53 -38.74
N ARG A 195 43.41 -19.76 -39.74
CA ARG A 195 43.02 -18.34 -39.59
C ARG A 195 41.95 -18.12 -38.51
N ASN A 196 41.04 -19.07 -38.31
CA ASN A 196 39.91 -18.94 -37.39
C ASN A 196 40.37 -18.95 -35.93
N VAL A 197 41.40 -19.74 -35.61
CA VAL A 197 42.05 -19.73 -34.28
C VAL A 197 42.65 -18.35 -34.03
N THR A 198 43.43 -17.82 -34.97
CA THR A 198 44.07 -16.51 -34.82
C THR A 198 43.05 -15.37 -34.66
N GLN A 199 41.94 -15.41 -35.40
CA GLN A 199 40.88 -14.41 -35.30
C GLN A 199 40.21 -14.43 -33.94
N LEU A 200 39.82 -15.62 -33.45
CA LEU A 200 39.13 -15.73 -32.17
C LEU A 200 40.05 -15.48 -30.97
N SER A 201 41.31 -15.93 -31.02
CA SER A 201 42.30 -15.64 -29.98
C SER A 201 42.52 -14.14 -29.76
N LYS A 202 42.57 -13.34 -30.85
CA LYS A 202 42.64 -11.87 -30.74
C LYS A 202 41.47 -11.26 -29.98
N VAL A 203 40.26 -11.80 -30.18
CA VAL A 203 39.07 -11.36 -29.45
C VAL A 203 39.13 -11.80 -27.99
N ILE A 204 39.55 -13.04 -27.71
CA ILE A 204 39.74 -13.56 -26.35
C ILE A 204 40.72 -12.69 -25.56
N ASP A 205 41.84 -12.29 -26.16
CA ASP A 205 42.85 -11.46 -25.48
C ASP A 205 42.36 -10.03 -25.22
N ARG A 206 41.54 -9.47 -26.11
CA ARG A 206 40.86 -8.19 -25.89
C ARG A 206 39.81 -8.26 -24.78
N LEU A 207 39.05 -9.35 -24.70
CA LEU A 207 38.08 -9.57 -23.62
C LEU A 207 38.77 -9.73 -22.26
N ARG A 208 39.97 -10.32 -22.22
CA ARG A 208 40.77 -10.48 -21.00
C ARG A 208 41.35 -9.16 -20.47
N SER A 209 41.71 -8.25 -21.38
CA SER A 209 42.42 -7.00 -21.06
C SER A 209 41.49 -5.80 -20.88
N ALA A 210 40.18 -5.96 -21.10
CA ALA A 210 39.22 -4.87 -21.02
C ALA A 210 38.80 -4.58 -19.57
N SER A 211 39.03 -3.34 -19.13
CA SER A 211 38.40 -2.75 -17.95
C SER A 211 38.14 -1.27 -18.28
N PRO A 212 36.89 -0.80 -18.51
CA PRO A 212 35.58 -1.47 -18.44
C PRO A 212 35.28 -2.41 -19.65
N PRO A 213 34.15 -3.16 -19.69
CA PRO A 213 33.89 -4.20 -20.69
C PRO A 213 33.93 -3.65 -22.12
N SER A 214 34.81 -4.19 -22.96
CA SER A 214 35.01 -3.71 -24.32
C SER A 214 33.80 -4.03 -25.20
N VAL A 215 32.87 -3.08 -25.31
CA VAL A 215 31.77 -3.07 -26.31
C VAL A 215 32.32 -3.43 -27.70
N THR A 216 33.50 -2.93 -28.01
CA THR A 216 34.25 -3.21 -29.24
C THR A 216 34.62 -4.69 -29.40
N ALA A 217 35.09 -5.35 -28.34
CA ALA A 217 35.44 -6.77 -28.39
C ALA A 217 34.20 -7.67 -28.52
N ARG A 218 33.08 -7.31 -27.85
CA ARG A 218 31.80 -8.00 -28.03
C ARG A 218 31.23 -7.85 -29.44
N ALA A 219 31.26 -6.64 -29.99
CA ALA A 219 30.84 -6.40 -31.36
C ALA A 219 31.69 -7.19 -32.38
N GLN A 220 33.00 -7.31 -32.13
CA GLN A 220 33.88 -8.14 -32.95
C GLN A 220 33.57 -9.63 -32.82
N LEU A 221 33.30 -10.12 -31.61
CA LEU A 221 32.88 -11.51 -31.39
C LEU A 221 31.58 -11.82 -32.14
N GLU A 222 30.58 -10.95 -32.00
CA GLU A 222 29.30 -11.09 -32.70
C GLU A 222 29.50 -11.10 -34.21
N ALA A 223 30.29 -10.15 -34.75
CA ALA A 223 30.60 -10.10 -36.18
C ALA A 223 31.30 -11.38 -36.66
N LEU A 224 32.24 -11.94 -35.89
CA LEU A 224 32.89 -13.21 -36.23
C LEU A 224 31.91 -14.39 -36.23
N ILE A 225 31.05 -14.49 -35.20
CA ILE A 225 30.04 -15.56 -35.10
C ILE A 225 29.00 -15.46 -36.24
N GLN A 226 28.62 -14.23 -36.61
CA GLN A 226 27.68 -14.01 -37.72
C GLN A 226 28.31 -14.32 -39.08
N SER A 227 29.58 -13.93 -39.29
CA SER A 227 30.24 -14.06 -40.61
C SER A 227 30.91 -15.42 -40.86
N ASP A 228 31.31 -16.16 -39.83
CA ASP A 228 32.01 -17.44 -39.98
C ASP A 228 31.25 -18.60 -39.30
N ALA A 229 30.72 -19.51 -40.12
CA ALA A 229 29.97 -20.67 -39.66
C ALA A 229 30.80 -21.68 -38.85
N LYS A 230 32.12 -21.78 -39.10
CA LYS A 230 33.01 -22.66 -38.33
C LYS A 230 33.24 -22.10 -36.93
N ILE A 231 33.46 -20.78 -36.81
CA ILE A 231 33.57 -20.11 -35.50
C ILE A 231 32.26 -20.25 -34.73
N ARG A 232 31.12 -20.02 -35.38
CA ARG A 232 29.80 -20.21 -34.75
C ARG A 232 29.62 -21.62 -34.20
N HIS A 233 29.86 -22.64 -35.02
CA HIS A 233 29.72 -24.03 -34.62
C HIS A 233 30.68 -24.41 -33.48
N ALA A 234 31.94 -23.96 -33.53
CA ALA A 234 32.91 -24.19 -32.47
C ALA A 234 32.50 -23.55 -31.13
N VAL A 235 31.90 -22.35 -31.17
CA VAL A 235 31.36 -21.69 -29.97
C VAL A 235 30.13 -22.43 -29.45
N ASP A 236 29.25 -22.90 -30.32
CA ASP A 236 28.07 -23.68 -29.91
C ASP A 236 28.47 -25.02 -29.24
N LEU A 237 29.50 -25.70 -29.76
CA LEU A 237 30.08 -26.88 -29.10
C LEU A 237 30.69 -26.55 -27.74
N ALA A 238 31.43 -25.43 -27.65
CA ALA A 238 32.01 -24.98 -26.40
C ALA A 238 30.95 -24.62 -25.34
N VAL A 239 29.78 -24.10 -25.74
CA VAL A 239 28.65 -23.87 -24.85
C VAL A 239 28.03 -25.19 -24.39
N ALA A 240 27.90 -26.17 -25.30
CA ALA A 240 27.38 -27.49 -24.98
C ALA A 240 28.25 -28.25 -23.96
N GLU A 241 29.57 -27.99 -23.89
CA GLU A 241 30.45 -28.56 -22.84
C GLU A 241 30.10 -28.11 -21.41
N PHE A 242 29.30 -27.05 -21.25
CA PHE A 242 28.80 -26.62 -19.93
C PHE A 242 27.49 -27.32 -19.54
N LEU A 243 26.91 -28.11 -20.44
CA LEU A 243 25.77 -28.98 -20.12
C LEU A 243 26.31 -30.21 -19.38
N GLY A 244 26.18 -30.20 -18.06
CA GLY A 244 26.53 -31.36 -17.24
C GLY A 244 25.53 -32.51 -17.36
N ASP A 245 25.91 -33.66 -16.82
CA ASP A 245 25.08 -34.84 -16.65
C ASP A 245 24.59 -34.91 -15.19
N PRO A 246 23.26 -34.89 -14.92
CA PRO A 246 22.72 -35.04 -13.58
C PRO A 246 23.12 -36.33 -12.85
N ASN A 247 23.63 -37.35 -13.56
CA ASN A 247 24.16 -38.58 -12.97
C ASN A 247 25.65 -38.50 -12.60
N ALA A 248 26.36 -37.44 -13.01
CA ALA A 248 27.77 -37.20 -12.76
C ALA A 248 28.01 -35.73 -12.38
N PRO A 249 27.73 -35.33 -11.12
CA PRO A 249 27.75 -33.93 -10.67
C PRO A 249 29.05 -33.17 -10.98
N GLU A 250 30.20 -33.85 -10.99
CA GLU A 250 31.51 -33.27 -11.34
C GLU A 250 31.55 -32.65 -12.75
N THR A 251 30.65 -33.06 -13.64
CA THR A 251 30.54 -32.48 -14.98
C THR A 251 30.01 -31.04 -14.97
N PHE A 252 29.38 -30.59 -13.88
CA PHE A 252 28.94 -29.20 -13.69
C PHE A 252 30.03 -28.27 -13.16
N ASP A 253 31.23 -28.76 -12.82
CA ASP A 253 32.32 -27.94 -12.25
C ASP A 253 32.71 -26.75 -13.16
N ALA A 254 32.67 -26.95 -14.48
CA ALA A 254 32.94 -25.88 -15.44
C ALA A 254 31.89 -24.75 -15.35
N LEU A 255 30.62 -25.11 -15.22
CA LEU A 255 29.52 -24.16 -15.05
C LEU A 255 29.56 -23.51 -13.67
N HIS A 256 29.87 -24.28 -12.61
CA HIS A 256 30.11 -23.76 -11.27
C HIS A 256 31.18 -22.67 -11.27
N GLN A 257 32.34 -22.96 -11.87
CA GLN A 257 33.45 -22.01 -11.95
C GLN A 257 33.07 -20.75 -12.75
N LEU A 258 32.30 -20.91 -13.83
CA LEU A 258 31.78 -19.77 -14.58
C LEU A 258 30.85 -18.92 -13.71
N LEU A 259 29.91 -19.54 -12.99
CA LEU A 259 28.98 -18.87 -12.07
C LEU A 259 29.70 -18.13 -10.94
N GLU A 260 30.78 -18.70 -10.41
CA GLU A 260 31.62 -18.03 -9.41
C GLU A 260 32.33 -16.77 -9.93
N GLY A 261 32.52 -16.65 -11.25
CA GLY A 261 33.09 -15.47 -11.89
C GLY A 261 32.10 -14.33 -12.16
N GLN A 262 30.80 -14.51 -11.87
CA GLN A 262 29.78 -13.50 -12.18
C GLN A 262 29.69 -12.43 -11.09
N ALA A 263 29.18 -11.25 -11.47
CA ALA A 263 28.88 -10.15 -10.55
C ALA A 263 27.60 -10.40 -9.72
N TYR A 264 27.04 -11.59 -9.80
CA TYR A 264 25.93 -12.04 -8.98
C TYR A 264 26.16 -13.45 -8.46
N ARG A 265 25.50 -13.77 -7.34
CA ARG A 265 25.46 -15.10 -6.75
C ARG A 265 24.02 -15.57 -6.67
N LEU A 266 23.71 -16.67 -7.32
CA LEU A 266 22.40 -17.32 -7.23
C LEU A 266 22.23 -18.01 -5.88
N SER A 267 21.10 -17.80 -5.24
CA SER A 267 20.80 -18.43 -3.95
C SER A 267 19.35 -18.92 -3.87
N TYR A 268 19.12 -19.83 -2.94
CA TYR A 268 17.79 -20.31 -2.59
C TYR A 268 16.96 -19.13 -2.07
N TRP A 269 15.72 -18.98 -2.56
CA TRP A 269 14.91 -17.79 -2.28
C TRP A 269 14.69 -17.53 -0.77
N ARG A 270 14.69 -18.57 0.06
CA ARG A 270 14.56 -18.44 1.53
C ARG A 270 15.79 -17.83 2.21
N MET A 271 16.92 -17.75 1.55
CA MET A 271 18.13 -17.11 2.10
C MET A 271 18.09 -15.58 2.01
N ALA A 272 17.05 -15.01 1.37
CA ALA A 272 16.90 -13.58 1.23
C ALA A 272 16.87 -12.84 2.58
N ALA A 273 16.25 -13.42 3.62
CA ALA A 273 16.15 -12.77 4.92
C ALA A 273 17.52 -12.50 5.57
N GLU A 274 18.52 -13.34 5.29
CA GLU A 274 19.85 -13.30 5.92
C GLU A 274 20.94 -12.74 5.02
N GLU A 275 20.95 -13.12 3.73
CA GLU A 275 22.08 -12.85 2.82
C GLU A 275 21.81 -11.80 1.73
N ILE A 276 20.59 -11.27 1.61
CA ILE A 276 20.33 -10.25 0.59
C ILE A 276 21.15 -8.99 0.87
N ASN A 277 21.75 -8.43 -0.17
CA ASN A 277 22.66 -7.29 -0.05
C ASN A 277 22.23 -6.09 -0.89
N TYR A 278 20.95 -6.00 -1.25
CA TYR A 278 20.36 -4.79 -1.81
C TYR A 278 19.09 -4.44 -1.04
N ARG A 279 18.82 -3.15 -0.88
CA ARG A 279 17.58 -2.70 -0.24
C ARG A 279 16.39 -3.03 -1.15
N ARG A 280 15.36 -3.63 -0.56
CA ARG A 280 14.11 -4.00 -1.23
C ARG A 280 13.00 -3.02 -0.92
N PHE A 281 11.91 -3.11 -1.67
CA PHE A 281 10.60 -2.66 -1.19
C PHE A 281 10.02 -3.73 -0.26
N PHE A 282 9.96 -3.41 1.04
CA PHE A 282 9.62 -4.37 2.10
C PHE A 282 10.44 -5.67 1.99
N ASP A 283 9.78 -6.83 1.99
CA ASP A 283 10.35 -8.17 1.86
C ASP A 283 10.22 -8.74 0.44
N ILE A 284 9.91 -7.90 -0.56
CA ILE A 284 9.70 -8.32 -1.95
C ILE A 284 11.02 -8.33 -2.71
N ASN A 285 11.61 -9.52 -2.88
CA ASN A 285 12.91 -9.70 -3.52
C ASN A 285 12.97 -9.20 -4.97
N SER A 286 11.84 -9.19 -5.69
CA SER A 286 11.74 -8.73 -7.08
C SER A 286 11.69 -7.21 -7.25
N LEU A 287 11.75 -6.43 -6.17
CA LEU A 287 11.71 -4.96 -6.20
C LEU A 287 12.97 -4.37 -5.57
N ALA A 288 13.92 -3.93 -6.39
CA ALA A 288 15.18 -3.34 -5.94
C ALA A 288 15.04 -1.82 -5.78
N ALA A 289 15.51 -1.29 -4.66
CA ALA A 289 15.34 0.11 -4.35
C ALA A 289 16.33 1.02 -5.09
N LEU A 290 15.83 2.14 -5.59
CA LEU A 290 16.58 3.20 -6.24
C LEU A 290 17.16 4.20 -5.22
N ARG A 291 18.27 4.81 -5.62
CA ARG A 291 18.97 5.89 -4.91
C ARG A 291 18.60 7.27 -5.46
N VAL A 292 17.32 7.60 -5.44
CA VAL A 292 16.79 8.88 -5.98
C VAL A 292 17.27 10.12 -5.22
N GLU A 293 17.95 9.97 -4.08
CA GLU A 293 18.71 11.06 -3.46
C GLU A 293 19.86 11.56 -4.35
N ILE A 294 20.38 10.71 -5.23
CA ILE A 294 21.44 11.06 -6.20
C ILE A 294 20.81 11.84 -7.37
N PRO A 295 21.29 13.07 -7.69
CA PRO A 295 20.71 13.90 -8.74
C PRO A 295 20.66 13.22 -10.12
N GLN A 296 21.68 12.46 -10.52
CA GLN A 296 21.67 11.75 -11.80
C GLN A 296 20.59 10.68 -11.86
N VAL A 297 20.35 9.97 -10.76
CA VAL A 297 19.32 8.92 -10.67
C VAL A 297 17.93 9.55 -10.77
N PHE A 298 17.67 10.61 -9.98
CA PHE A 298 16.44 11.39 -10.06
C PHE A 298 16.18 11.89 -11.49
N GLN A 299 17.19 12.51 -12.13
CA GLN A 299 17.04 12.98 -13.50
C GLN A 299 16.72 11.83 -14.47
N ALA A 300 17.38 10.69 -14.33
CA ALA A 300 17.18 9.53 -15.21
C ALA A 300 15.80 8.87 -15.04
N SER A 301 15.28 8.79 -13.82
CA SER A 301 13.97 8.18 -13.53
C SER A 301 12.77 9.10 -13.77
N HIS A 302 12.98 10.41 -13.94
CA HIS A 302 11.88 11.38 -14.03
C HIS A 302 11.70 12.04 -15.41
N GLN A 303 12.47 11.65 -16.42
CA GLN A 303 12.46 12.36 -17.72
C GLN A 303 11.11 12.28 -18.43
N LEU A 304 10.49 11.08 -18.52
CA LEU A 304 9.15 10.97 -19.10
C LEU A 304 8.12 11.71 -18.27
N LEU A 305 8.16 11.57 -16.94
CA LEU A 305 7.25 12.29 -16.04
C LEU A 305 7.28 13.81 -16.30
N PHE A 306 8.47 14.41 -16.35
CA PHE A 306 8.60 15.85 -16.60
C PHE A 306 8.14 16.25 -18.01
N ARG A 307 8.27 15.38 -19.02
CA ARG A 307 7.67 15.61 -20.34
C ARG A 307 6.14 15.64 -20.27
N LEU A 308 5.52 14.70 -19.57
CA LEU A 308 4.06 14.65 -19.40
C LEU A 308 3.53 15.88 -18.63
N LEU A 309 4.26 16.30 -17.59
CA LEU A 309 3.96 17.53 -16.84
C LEU A 309 4.09 18.78 -17.72
N ALA A 310 5.13 18.87 -18.57
CA ALA A 310 5.33 20.00 -19.46
C ALA A 310 4.24 20.12 -20.53
N HIS A 311 3.69 19.00 -21.00
CA HIS A 311 2.55 18.99 -21.93
C HIS A 311 1.20 19.23 -21.23
N GLY A 312 1.16 19.20 -19.88
CA GLY A 312 -0.08 19.24 -19.11
C GLY A 312 -0.94 17.98 -19.28
N ASP A 313 -0.35 16.87 -19.72
CA ASP A 313 -1.02 15.56 -19.79
C ASP A 313 -1.25 15.01 -18.37
N VAL A 314 -0.34 15.36 -17.45
CA VAL A 314 -0.42 15.11 -16.01
C VAL A 314 -0.48 16.47 -15.29
N THR A 315 -1.41 16.62 -14.36
CA THR A 315 -1.65 17.89 -13.65
C THR A 315 -1.32 17.84 -12.16
N GLY A 316 -1.09 16.63 -11.62
CA GLY A 316 -0.63 16.42 -10.26
C GLY A 316 0.01 15.04 -10.06
N LEU A 317 0.65 14.81 -8.93
CA LEU A 317 1.30 13.54 -8.58
C LEU A 317 0.82 12.96 -7.24
N ARG A 318 0.61 11.65 -7.21
CA ARG A 318 0.63 10.85 -5.99
C ARG A 318 1.98 10.14 -5.93
N ILE A 319 2.70 10.33 -4.83
CA ILE A 319 4.02 9.70 -4.64
C ILE A 319 3.85 8.42 -3.83
N ASP A 320 4.18 7.29 -4.46
CA ASP A 320 4.23 5.97 -3.83
C ASP A 320 5.33 5.88 -2.79
N HIS A 321 5.02 5.27 -1.65
CA HIS A 321 5.96 4.86 -0.62
C HIS A 321 7.04 5.90 -0.29
N VAL A 322 6.62 7.14 -0.02
CA VAL A 322 7.54 8.25 0.28
C VAL A 322 8.45 7.95 1.47
N ASP A 323 7.97 7.13 2.41
CA ASP A 323 8.71 6.69 3.60
C ASP A 323 9.82 5.67 3.29
N GLY A 324 9.96 5.18 2.06
CA GLY A 324 11.11 4.36 1.64
C GLY A 324 12.33 5.19 1.23
N LEU A 325 12.14 6.48 0.92
CA LEU A 325 13.18 7.34 0.39
C LEU A 325 14.25 7.67 1.43
N TRP A 326 15.47 7.92 0.96
CA TRP A 326 16.58 8.37 1.81
C TRP A 326 16.25 9.74 2.41
N ASP A 327 16.04 10.74 1.55
CA ASP A 327 15.64 12.11 1.91
C ASP A 327 14.31 12.49 1.23
N PRO A 328 13.16 12.18 1.86
CA PRO A 328 11.84 12.52 1.34
C PRO A 328 11.66 14.02 1.04
N LYS A 329 12.11 14.89 1.95
CA LYS A 329 11.97 16.35 1.80
C LYS A 329 12.76 16.83 0.58
N GLY A 330 14.02 16.44 0.47
CA GLY A 330 14.87 16.81 -0.66
C GLY A 330 14.34 16.27 -2.00
N TYR A 331 13.74 15.07 -2.01
CA TYR A 331 13.04 14.55 -3.18
C TYR A 331 11.84 15.43 -3.59
N LEU A 332 10.96 15.76 -2.64
CA LEU A 332 9.75 16.55 -2.91
C LEU A 332 10.09 17.99 -3.33
N CYS A 333 11.12 18.61 -2.74
CA CYS A 333 11.60 19.93 -3.16
C CYS A 333 12.10 19.90 -4.61
N ARG A 334 12.88 18.88 -5.00
CA ARG A 334 13.37 18.75 -6.38
C ARG A 334 12.26 18.54 -7.40
N LEU A 335 11.16 17.85 -7.04
CA LEU A 335 9.98 17.77 -7.91
C LEU A 335 9.37 19.15 -8.15
N GLN A 336 9.18 19.93 -7.08
CA GLN A 336 8.60 21.28 -7.18
C GLN A 336 9.52 22.24 -7.95
N GLU A 337 10.82 22.24 -7.67
CA GLU A 337 11.82 23.04 -8.38
C GLU A 337 11.91 22.66 -9.86
N GLY A 338 11.90 21.36 -10.16
CA GLY A 338 11.86 20.85 -11.53
C GLY A 338 10.63 21.33 -12.29
N TYR A 339 9.45 21.24 -11.67
CA TYR A 339 8.21 21.71 -12.28
C TYR A 339 8.16 23.24 -12.45
N ALA A 340 8.59 24.00 -11.44
CA ALA A 340 8.67 25.46 -11.51
C ALA A 340 9.61 25.92 -12.63
N SER A 341 10.73 25.22 -12.80
CA SER A 341 11.69 25.47 -13.88
C SER A 341 11.08 25.19 -15.26
N LEU A 342 10.30 24.11 -15.40
CA LEU A 342 9.61 23.75 -16.65
C LEU A 342 8.57 24.80 -17.06
N LEU A 343 7.78 25.30 -16.11
CA LEU A 343 6.73 26.28 -16.38
C LEU A 343 7.22 27.73 -16.42
N GLN A 344 8.47 27.99 -16.03
CA GLN A 344 8.98 29.35 -15.76
C GLN A 344 8.02 30.14 -14.84
N SER A 345 7.45 29.44 -13.86
CA SER A 345 6.39 29.93 -12.98
C SER A 345 6.61 29.43 -11.56
N SER A 346 6.18 30.21 -10.57
CA SER A 346 6.18 29.81 -9.16
C SER A 346 4.92 29.03 -8.75
N SER A 347 4.06 28.63 -9.70
CA SER A 347 2.88 27.82 -9.42
C SER A 347 3.31 26.42 -8.95
N PRO A 348 2.89 25.96 -7.76
CA PRO A 348 3.30 24.66 -7.26
C PRO A 348 2.59 23.52 -8.03
N LEU A 349 3.28 22.40 -8.17
CA LEU A 349 2.70 21.14 -8.61
C LEU A 349 1.81 20.57 -7.50
N TYR A 350 0.59 20.14 -7.82
CA TYR A 350 -0.25 19.43 -6.86
C TYR A 350 0.34 18.05 -6.58
N ILE A 351 0.94 17.88 -5.39
CA ILE A 351 1.55 16.62 -4.94
C ILE A 351 0.86 16.14 -3.68
N VAL A 352 0.42 14.89 -3.66
CA VAL A 352 0.03 14.16 -2.44
C VAL A 352 0.96 12.97 -2.25
N VAL A 353 1.14 12.53 -1.01
CA VAL A 353 2.04 11.43 -0.68
C VAL A 353 1.28 10.27 -0.06
N GLU A 354 1.62 9.05 -0.47
CA GLU A 354 1.24 7.87 0.31
C GLU A 354 2.09 7.82 1.57
N LYS A 355 1.50 8.22 2.69
CA LYS A 355 2.14 8.22 3.99
C LYS A 355 1.12 7.85 5.06
N ILE A 356 1.47 6.88 5.89
CA ILE A 356 0.59 6.40 6.96
C ILE A 356 0.85 7.23 8.23
N LEU A 357 -0.19 7.91 8.71
CA LEU A 357 -0.14 8.71 9.93
C LEU A 357 -0.87 7.98 11.06
N ASN A 358 -0.31 8.03 12.26
CA ASN A 358 -1.07 7.70 13.45
C ASN A 358 -2.25 8.68 13.64
N MET A 359 -3.45 8.13 13.80
CA MET A 359 -4.73 8.86 13.82
C MET A 359 -4.80 10.02 14.82
N SER A 360 -4.10 9.96 15.95
CA SER A 360 -4.35 10.86 17.07
C SER A 360 -3.48 12.12 17.06
N HIS A 361 -2.21 12.04 16.66
CA HIS A 361 -1.23 13.12 16.90
C HIS A 361 -0.13 13.27 15.84
N GLU A 362 0.03 12.31 14.93
CA GLU A 362 1.06 12.42 13.90
C GLU A 362 0.57 13.32 12.78
N LYS A 363 1.41 14.28 12.38
CA LYS A 363 1.16 15.18 11.25
C LYS A 363 2.24 14.98 10.21
N LEU A 364 1.93 15.28 8.95
CA LEU A 364 2.98 15.45 7.95
C LEU A 364 3.95 16.55 8.40
N PRO A 365 5.26 16.41 8.13
CA PRO A 365 6.20 17.51 8.36
C PRO A 365 5.73 18.78 7.64
N SER A 366 5.65 19.89 8.37
CA SER A 366 5.03 21.14 7.90
C SER A 366 5.81 21.83 6.78
N ASP A 367 7.07 21.44 6.58
CA ASP A 367 7.99 21.98 5.58
C ASP A 367 8.08 21.11 4.32
N TRP A 368 7.27 20.04 4.21
CA TRP A 368 7.14 19.29 2.97
C TRP A 368 6.27 20.07 1.97
N PRO A 369 6.74 20.28 0.73
CA PRO A 369 6.01 21.09 -0.25
C PRO A 369 4.93 20.24 -0.96
N VAL A 370 3.97 19.75 -0.19
CA VAL A 370 2.88 18.85 -0.62
C VAL A 370 1.53 19.35 -0.13
N PHE A 371 0.46 18.85 -0.75
CA PHE A 371 -0.92 19.23 -0.45
C PHE A 371 -1.60 18.28 0.56
N GLY A 372 -0.96 17.15 0.90
CA GLY A 372 -1.42 16.24 1.95
C GLY A 372 -1.09 14.79 1.67
N THR A 373 -1.80 13.90 2.36
CA THR A 373 -1.72 12.44 2.19
C THR A 373 -2.72 11.93 1.16
N THR A 374 -2.66 10.64 0.87
CA THR A 374 -3.70 9.89 0.15
C THR A 374 -4.97 9.60 0.98
N GLY A 375 -5.02 9.97 2.26
CA GLY A 375 -6.25 9.99 3.05
C GLY A 375 -6.56 8.79 3.94
N TYR A 376 -5.60 7.89 4.21
CA TYR A 376 -5.79 6.79 5.18
C TYR A 376 -6.13 7.30 6.60
N ASP A 377 -5.64 8.48 6.97
CA ASP A 377 -6.00 9.12 8.23
C ASP A 377 -7.51 9.38 8.31
N PHE A 378 -8.10 9.98 7.26
CA PHE A 378 -9.55 10.18 7.18
C PHE A 378 -10.30 8.84 7.19
N ALA A 379 -9.83 7.86 6.40
CA ALA A 379 -10.43 6.53 6.31
C ALA A 379 -10.57 5.82 7.67
N ASN A 380 -9.61 6.04 8.58
CA ASN A 380 -9.67 5.50 9.93
C ASN A 380 -10.51 6.38 10.87
N GLN A 381 -10.38 7.70 10.80
CA GLN A 381 -11.13 8.64 11.64
C GLN A 381 -12.65 8.48 11.48
N VAL A 382 -13.15 8.33 10.26
CA VAL A 382 -14.59 8.20 9.99
C VAL A 382 -15.16 6.87 10.48
N VAL A 383 -14.41 5.76 10.35
CA VAL A 383 -14.80 4.46 10.93
C VAL A 383 -14.90 4.58 12.45
N HIS A 384 -13.89 5.17 13.10
CA HIS A 384 -13.92 5.35 14.56
C HIS A 384 -15.06 6.27 15.00
N LEU A 385 -15.39 7.32 14.24
CA LEU A 385 -16.56 8.16 14.53
C LEU A 385 -17.87 7.36 14.55
N LEU A 386 -17.99 6.33 13.71
CA LEU A 386 -19.18 5.51 13.55
C LEU A 386 -19.20 4.26 14.45
N ILE A 387 -18.16 4.05 15.26
CA ILE A 387 -18.11 3.01 16.29
C ILE A 387 -18.69 3.54 17.61
N ASP A 388 -19.51 2.72 18.28
CA ASP A 388 -19.95 3.00 19.66
C ASP A 388 -18.81 2.69 20.64
N ALA A 389 -18.09 3.74 21.06
CA ALA A 389 -16.98 3.62 22.02
C ALA A 389 -17.40 2.95 23.34
N THR A 390 -18.69 3.05 23.73
CA THR A 390 -19.19 2.43 24.98
C THR A 390 -19.19 0.90 24.92
N ALA A 391 -19.15 0.32 23.72
CA ALA A 391 -19.10 -1.13 23.53
C ALA A 391 -17.69 -1.73 23.67
N ALA A 392 -16.63 -0.92 23.76
CA ALA A 392 -15.24 -1.40 23.76
C ALA A 392 -14.96 -2.46 24.83
N VAL A 393 -15.46 -2.26 26.06
CA VAL A 393 -15.30 -3.23 27.16
C VAL A 393 -16.01 -4.55 26.85
N HIS A 394 -17.28 -4.49 26.44
CA HIS A 394 -18.08 -5.68 26.15
C HIS A 394 -17.57 -6.46 24.94
N LEU A 395 -17.08 -5.79 23.90
CA LEU A 395 -16.45 -6.42 22.74
C LEU A 395 -15.13 -7.09 23.15
N THR A 396 -14.30 -6.42 23.96
CA THR A 396 -13.04 -6.98 24.47
C THR A 396 -13.29 -8.24 25.29
N GLU A 397 -14.23 -8.20 26.24
CA GLU A 397 -14.59 -9.39 27.03
C GLU A 397 -15.13 -10.53 26.18
N THR A 398 -15.96 -10.23 25.18
CA THR A 398 -16.53 -11.23 24.27
C THR A 398 -15.43 -11.88 23.45
N TYR A 399 -14.53 -11.08 22.89
CA TYR A 399 -13.38 -11.53 22.11
C TYR A 399 -12.46 -12.43 22.94
N TRP A 400 -12.00 -11.96 24.11
CA TRP A 400 -11.10 -12.73 24.98
C TRP A 400 -11.72 -14.04 25.47
N ARG A 401 -13.00 -14.02 25.87
CA ARG A 401 -13.71 -15.26 26.25
C ARG A 401 -13.86 -16.23 25.07
N PHE A 402 -14.07 -15.71 23.86
CA PHE A 402 -14.23 -16.55 22.67
C PHE A 402 -12.92 -17.26 22.31
N ILE A 403 -11.81 -16.52 22.30
CA ILE A 403 -10.51 -17.06 21.87
C ILE A 403 -9.73 -17.75 22.99
N GLY A 404 -10.07 -17.50 24.26
CA GLY A 404 -9.36 -18.05 25.42
C GLY A 404 -8.01 -17.38 25.72
N ASN A 405 -7.80 -16.13 25.28
CA ASN A 405 -6.56 -15.37 25.42
C ASN A 405 -6.88 -13.89 25.71
N SER A 406 -6.14 -13.26 26.61
CA SER A 406 -6.29 -11.86 27.05
C SER A 406 -5.09 -10.96 26.68
N THR A 407 -4.25 -11.38 25.72
CA THR A 407 -3.08 -10.61 25.28
C THR A 407 -3.49 -9.22 24.78
N SER A 408 -2.80 -8.18 25.27
CA SER A 408 -3.03 -6.81 24.82
C SER A 408 -2.49 -6.60 23.40
N PHE A 409 -3.11 -5.71 22.64
CA PHE A 409 -2.65 -5.37 21.30
C PHE A 409 -1.19 -4.90 21.28
N SER A 410 -0.77 -4.09 22.26
CA SER A 410 0.61 -3.59 22.37
C SER A 410 1.66 -4.70 22.52
N ASN A 411 1.34 -5.78 23.24
CA ASN A 411 2.25 -6.92 23.39
C ASN A 411 2.28 -7.76 22.11
N LEU A 412 1.11 -8.02 21.52
CA LEU A 412 1.01 -8.71 20.24
C LEU A 412 1.79 -7.98 19.15
N LEU A 413 1.62 -6.66 19.00
CA LEU A 413 2.31 -5.87 17.99
C LEU A 413 3.83 -5.93 18.15
N TYR A 414 4.33 -5.81 19.39
CA TYR A 414 5.76 -5.95 19.67
C TYR A 414 6.29 -7.33 19.26
N GLU A 415 5.59 -8.40 19.63
CA GLU A 415 5.96 -9.78 19.26
C GLU A 415 5.97 -9.97 17.74
N LYS A 416 4.97 -9.44 17.02
CA LYS A 416 4.86 -9.59 15.57
C LYS A 416 5.87 -8.75 14.79
N ARG A 417 6.24 -7.56 15.29
CA ARG A 417 7.37 -6.81 14.73
C ARG A 417 8.68 -7.55 14.92
N ARG A 418 8.91 -8.18 16.09
CA ARG A 418 10.09 -9.03 16.30
C ARG A 418 10.13 -10.22 15.35
N LEU A 419 9.01 -10.94 15.21
CA LEU A 419 8.89 -12.05 14.26
C LEU A 419 9.26 -11.62 12.84
N VAL A 420 8.73 -10.49 12.38
CA VAL A 420 8.98 -9.97 11.03
C VAL A 420 10.43 -9.53 10.85
N ILE A 421 11.03 -8.89 11.86
CA ILE A 421 12.46 -8.57 11.86
C ILE A 421 13.29 -9.85 11.68
N GLU A 422 13.00 -10.88 12.47
CA GLU A 422 13.77 -12.14 12.49
C GLU A 422 13.57 -12.97 11.23
N THR A 423 12.41 -12.90 10.59
CA THR A 423 12.08 -13.75 9.42
C THR A 423 12.28 -13.07 8.08
N SER A 424 12.30 -11.73 8.02
CA SER A 424 12.24 -10.99 6.75
C SER A 424 13.30 -9.88 6.61
N PHE A 425 13.74 -9.28 7.73
CA PHE A 425 14.63 -8.11 7.74
C PHE A 425 15.93 -8.32 8.53
N GLN A 426 16.36 -9.57 8.69
CA GLN A 426 17.52 -9.88 9.51
C GLN A 426 18.81 -9.29 8.91
N SER A 427 18.95 -9.30 7.58
CA SER A 427 20.09 -8.71 6.87
C SER A 427 20.24 -7.20 7.16
N GLU A 428 19.13 -6.46 7.18
CA GLU A 428 19.08 -5.03 7.44
C GLU A 428 19.46 -4.72 8.90
N ILE A 429 19.00 -5.53 9.86
CA ILE A 429 19.39 -5.41 11.27
C ILE A 429 20.87 -5.73 11.49
N LEU A 430 21.41 -6.76 10.83
CA LEU A 430 22.83 -7.11 10.90
C LEU A 430 23.71 -5.98 10.32
N SER A 431 23.25 -5.34 9.24
CA SER A 431 23.89 -4.15 8.67
C SER A 431 23.86 -2.97 9.64
N LEU A 432 22.73 -2.69 10.28
CA LEU A 432 22.64 -1.63 11.30
C LEU A 432 23.53 -1.91 12.50
N GLY A 433 23.60 -3.17 12.94
CA GLY A 433 24.50 -3.62 14.00
C GLY A 433 25.98 -3.39 13.66
N LYS A 434 26.39 -3.69 12.42
CA LYS A 434 27.75 -3.41 11.90
C LYS A 434 28.07 -1.91 11.90
N LEU A 435 27.13 -1.08 11.45
CA LEU A 435 27.30 0.37 11.45
C LEU A 435 27.44 0.93 12.87
N LEU A 436 26.63 0.43 13.82
CA LEU A 436 26.75 0.82 15.23
C LEU A 436 28.07 0.41 15.86
N ASP A 437 28.54 -0.79 15.57
CA ASP A 437 29.81 -1.31 16.09
C ASP A 437 30.98 -0.43 15.62
N GLY A 438 31.00 -0.05 14.33
CA GLY A 438 31.98 0.91 13.82
C GLY A 438 31.88 2.30 14.47
N LEU A 439 30.67 2.76 14.78
CA LEU A 439 30.46 4.04 15.46
C LEU A 439 30.82 3.99 16.94
N SER A 440 30.61 2.86 17.64
CA SER A 440 30.88 2.74 19.08
C SER A 440 32.36 2.96 19.41
N GLU A 441 33.26 2.62 18.48
CA GLU A 441 34.70 2.84 18.58
C GLU A 441 35.09 4.32 18.75
N LEU A 442 34.23 5.24 18.28
CA LEU A 442 34.41 6.69 18.39
C LEU A 442 34.02 7.23 19.78
N TYR A 443 33.32 6.43 20.59
CA TYR A 443 32.76 6.84 21.88
C TYR A 443 33.35 6.02 23.01
N ARG A 444 34.20 6.63 23.85
CA ARG A 444 34.90 5.96 24.96
C ARG A 444 34.00 5.12 25.87
N ASN A 445 32.78 5.59 26.15
CA ASN A 445 31.85 4.91 27.07
C ASN A 445 31.06 3.75 26.43
N TYR A 446 31.18 3.56 25.11
CA TYR A 446 30.41 2.55 24.37
C TYR A 446 31.31 1.54 23.62
N ARG A 447 32.65 1.66 23.74
CA ARG A 447 33.63 0.75 23.11
C ARG A 447 33.46 -0.72 23.50
N ASP A 448 33.04 -0.98 24.74
CA ASP A 448 32.83 -2.35 25.23
C ASP A 448 31.44 -2.89 24.87
N CYS A 449 30.60 -2.11 24.17
CA CYS A 449 29.33 -2.61 23.64
C CYS A 449 29.61 -3.50 22.42
N THR A 450 29.63 -4.81 22.63
CA THR A 450 29.82 -5.77 21.54
C THR A 450 28.79 -5.60 20.42
N ARG A 451 29.18 -5.92 19.18
CA ARG A 451 28.28 -5.97 18.03
C ARG A 451 26.97 -6.73 18.30
N SER A 452 27.03 -7.88 18.99
CA SER A 452 25.83 -8.66 19.33
C SER A 452 24.87 -7.87 20.22
N LEU A 453 25.39 -7.17 21.23
CA LEU A 453 24.59 -6.35 22.14
C LEU A 453 23.94 -5.18 21.38
N LEU A 454 24.70 -4.49 20.52
CA LEU A 454 24.21 -3.37 19.70
C LEU A 454 23.14 -3.82 18.70
N THR A 455 23.36 -4.95 18.03
CA THR A 455 22.39 -5.54 17.09
C THR A 455 21.07 -5.87 17.78
N ASN A 456 21.14 -6.48 18.97
CA ASN A 456 19.96 -6.76 19.78
C ASN A 456 19.25 -5.47 20.21
N ALA A 457 19.98 -4.46 20.68
CA ALA A 457 19.38 -3.19 21.07
C ALA A 457 18.65 -2.50 19.90
N VAL A 458 19.21 -2.50 18.69
CA VAL A 458 18.57 -1.97 17.48
C VAL A 458 17.26 -2.71 17.20
N ARG A 459 17.28 -4.05 17.18
CA ARG A 459 16.09 -4.87 16.96
C ARG A 459 14.96 -4.48 17.92
N GLU A 460 15.29 -4.41 19.21
CA GLU A 460 14.30 -4.13 20.25
C GLU A 460 13.73 -2.71 20.16
N VAL A 461 14.56 -1.71 19.85
CA VAL A 461 14.11 -0.32 19.65
C VAL A 461 13.22 -0.19 18.41
N ILE A 462 13.58 -0.82 17.28
CA ILE A 462 12.76 -0.83 16.06
C ILE A 462 11.41 -1.50 16.33
N ALA A 463 11.39 -2.63 17.03
CA ALA A 463 10.13 -3.32 17.38
C ALA A 463 9.20 -2.44 18.24
N CYS A 464 9.76 -1.51 19.03
CA CYS A 464 9.01 -0.60 19.90
C CYS A 464 8.70 0.77 19.27
N PHE A 465 9.10 1.02 18.02
CA PHE A 465 8.98 2.33 17.40
C PHE A 465 7.50 2.72 17.16
N PRO A 466 7.02 3.87 17.65
CA PRO A 466 5.57 4.17 17.67
C PRO A 466 5.01 4.71 16.34
N VAL A 467 5.88 5.11 15.42
CA VAL A 467 5.54 5.67 14.10
C VAL A 467 6.22 4.86 13.00
N TYR A 468 5.87 5.09 11.73
CA TYR A 468 6.52 4.40 10.60
C TYR A 468 8.00 4.76 10.52
N ARG A 469 8.34 6.06 10.60
CA ARG A 469 9.72 6.52 10.65
C ARG A 469 9.81 7.96 11.19
N THR A 470 11.05 8.38 11.40
CA THR A 470 11.43 9.79 11.61
C THR A 470 12.04 10.36 10.32
N TYR A 471 12.24 11.68 10.29
CA TYR A 471 12.71 12.46 9.14
C TYR A 471 13.92 13.35 9.49
N ILE A 472 14.80 12.82 10.33
CA ILE A 472 16.04 13.46 10.78
C ILE A 472 17.06 13.43 9.65
N THR A 473 17.72 14.57 9.43
CA THR A 473 18.82 14.74 8.46
C THR A 473 19.95 15.57 9.06
N ALA A 474 21.06 15.72 8.33
CA ALA A 474 22.18 16.56 8.77
C ALA A 474 21.80 18.03 9.02
N THR A 475 20.78 18.54 8.34
CA THR A 475 20.31 19.92 8.45
C THR A 475 18.98 20.06 9.20
N HIS A 476 18.34 18.95 9.56
CA HIS A 476 17.05 18.93 10.26
C HIS A 476 17.16 17.99 11.47
N PRO A 477 17.42 18.52 12.68
CA PRO A 477 17.39 17.72 13.90
C PRO A 477 15.96 17.23 14.19
N PRO A 478 15.79 16.23 15.08
CA PRO A 478 14.46 15.73 15.44
C PRO A 478 13.56 16.85 15.97
N SER A 479 12.31 16.87 15.51
CA SER A 479 11.25 17.67 16.13
C SER A 479 10.88 17.16 17.52
N GLU A 480 10.16 17.96 18.31
CA GLU A 480 9.68 17.54 19.64
C GLU A 480 8.82 16.27 19.62
N PHE A 481 8.07 16.04 18.54
CA PHE A 481 7.28 14.82 18.37
C PHE A 481 8.17 13.60 18.12
N GLU A 482 9.20 13.75 17.29
CA GLU A 482 10.16 12.68 16.97
C GLU A 482 11.05 12.35 18.17
N GLU A 483 11.53 13.36 18.90
CA GLU A 483 12.27 13.17 20.15
C GLU A 483 11.44 12.37 21.16
N ARG A 484 10.17 12.75 21.38
CA ARG A 484 9.27 11.98 22.26
C ARG A 484 9.05 10.55 21.77
N SER A 485 8.94 10.35 20.46
CA SER A 485 8.77 9.04 19.85
C SER A 485 10.00 8.14 20.05
N ILE A 486 11.20 8.69 19.84
CA ILE A 486 12.49 8.02 20.06
C ILE A 486 12.65 7.63 21.53
N LEU A 487 12.46 8.59 22.44
CA LEU A 487 12.58 8.36 23.88
C LEU A 487 11.60 7.27 24.36
N ARG A 488 10.35 7.32 23.91
CA ARG A 488 9.33 6.32 24.22
C ARG A 488 9.70 4.93 23.70
N ALA A 489 10.18 4.82 22.46
CA ALA A 489 10.61 3.55 21.88
C ALA A 489 11.74 2.91 22.71
N ILE A 490 12.74 3.71 23.09
CA ILE A 490 13.90 3.27 23.87
C ILE A 490 13.49 2.85 25.28
N GLU A 491 12.61 3.62 25.94
CA GLU A 491 12.12 3.28 27.28
C GLU A 491 11.36 1.95 27.28
N ILE A 492 10.45 1.76 26.31
CA ILE A 492 9.68 0.52 26.17
C ILE A 492 10.60 -0.66 25.86
N ALA A 493 11.56 -0.49 24.94
CA ALA A 493 12.52 -1.53 24.57
C ALA A 493 13.36 -1.97 25.78
N ARG A 494 13.87 -1.01 26.56
CA ARG A 494 14.61 -1.27 27.79
C ARG A 494 13.77 -1.99 28.84
N ARG A 495 12.51 -1.57 29.03
CA ARG A 495 11.59 -2.22 30.00
C ARG A 495 11.27 -3.66 29.61
N LYS A 496 11.09 -3.93 28.32
CA LYS A 496 10.79 -5.28 27.80
C LYS A 496 12.00 -6.21 27.81
N ASN A 497 13.23 -5.67 27.81
CA ASN A 497 14.46 -6.43 27.69
C ASN A 497 15.47 -6.10 28.82
N PRO A 498 15.19 -6.48 30.08
CA PRO A 498 16.02 -6.14 31.23
C PRO A 498 17.41 -6.81 31.24
N THR A 499 17.63 -7.81 30.38
CA THR A 499 18.91 -8.53 30.23
C THR A 499 19.88 -7.87 29.26
N ILE A 500 19.43 -6.86 28.49
CA ILE A 500 20.30 -6.08 27.60
C ILE A 500 20.87 -4.90 28.39
N ASP A 501 22.20 -4.74 28.37
CA ASP A 501 22.88 -3.70 29.12
C ASP A 501 22.42 -2.29 28.70
N LYS A 502 22.21 -1.43 29.71
CA LYS A 502 21.75 -0.04 29.53
C LYS A 502 22.59 0.78 28.55
N PRO A 503 23.94 0.70 28.53
CA PRO A 503 24.77 1.48 27.62
C PRO A 503 24.43 1.30 26.13
N ALA A 504 23.96 0.13 25.69
CA ALA A 504 23.58 -0.07 24.29
C ALA A 504 22.33 0.75 23.90
N PHE A 505 21.33 0.82 24.77
CA PHE A 505 20.16 1.68 24.58
C PHE A 505 20.51 3.16 24.70
N ASP A 506 21.39 3.53 25.64
CA ASP A 506 21.83 4.91 25.82
C ASP A 506 22.65 5.41 24.62
N PHE A 507 23.44 4.53 23.99
CA PHE A 507 24.17 4.85 22.77
C PHE A 507 23.22 5.11 21.60
N LEU A 508 22.24 4.22 21.38
CA LEU A 508 21.18 4.42 20.39
C LEU A 508 20.41 5.72 20.61
N ARG A 509 20.04 6.00 21.86
CA ARG A 509 19.39 7.26 22.25
C ARG A 509 20.23 8.45 21.82
N ARG A 510 21.53 8.42 22.12
CA ARG A 510 22.46 9.50 21.81
C ARG A 510 22.59 9.73 20.30
N LEU A 511 22.68 8.67 19.52
CA LEU A 511 22.77 8.76 18.06
C LEU A 511 21.49 9.31 17.45
N LEU A 512 20.33 8.76 17.80
CA LEU A 512 19.04 9.15 17.24
C LEU A 512 18.60 10.57 17.65
N LEU A 513 19.06 11.07 18.80
CA LEU A 513 18.83 12.45 19.22
C LEU A 513 19.88 13.44 18.68
N VAL A 514 20.79 12.98 17.80
CA VAL A 514 21.83 13.82 17.18
C VAL A 514 22.70 14.53 18.24
N ASP A 515 23.18 13.79 19.23
CA ASP A 515 24.13 14.28 20.27
C ASP A 515 25.54 13.68 20.06
N PRO A 516 26.29 14.05 18.99
CA PRO A 516 27.64 13.56 18.76
C PRO A 516 28.67 14.16 19.74
N PRO A 517 29.88 13.57 19.85
CA PRO A 517 31.02 14.18 20.54
C PRO A 517 31.38 15.53 19.92
N LYS A 518 31.93 16.45 20.74
CA LYS A 518 32.27 17.83 20.33
C LYS A 518 33.28 17.94 19.18
N LYS A 519 34.04 16.88 18.87
CA LYS A 519 35.06 16.86 17.81
C LYS A 519 34.92 15.59 16.98
N LEU A 520 34.03 15.61 15.99
CA LEU A 520 33.98 14.61 14.93
C LEU A 520 34.53 15.21 13.62
N SER A 521 35.36 14.44 12.93
CA SER A 521 35.72 14.70 11.54
C SER A 521 34.47 14.70 10.64
N PRO A 522 34.52 15.30 9.44
CA PRO A 522 33.41 15.24 8.48
C PRO A 522 32.98 13.79 8.18
N LYS A 523 33.94 12.89 7.96
CA LYS A 523 33.68 11.47 7.68
C LYS A 523 32.92 10.76 8.81
N GLU A 524 33.28 11.04 10.06
CA GLU A 524 32.59 10.45 11.22
C GLU A 524 31.17 11.01 11.39
N ARG A 525 30.94 12.29 11.07
CA ARG A 525 29.59 12.87 11.03
C ARG A 525 28.75 12.25 9.93
N ASP A 526 29.32 12.06 8.74
CA ASP A 526 28.64 11.40 7.63
C ASP A 526 28.26 9.96 8.00
N ALA A 527 29.13 9.23 8.70
CA ALA A 527 28.84 7.88 9.20
C ALA A 527 27.71 7.85 10.23
N HIS A 528 27.66 8.83 11.16
CA HIS A 528 26.56 8.98 12.12
C HIS A 528 25.24 9.20 11.39
N PHE A 529 25.16 10.17 10.47
CA PHE A 529 23.93 10.40 9.71
C PHE A 529 23.58 9.23 8.79
N HIS A 530 24.56 8.55 8.19
CA HIS A 530 24.31 7.35 7.40
C HIS A 530 23.59 6.27 8.22
N PHE A 531 24.00 6.05 9.48
CA PHE A 531 23.30 5.14 10.39
C PHE A 531 21.85 5.58 10.65
N ILE A 532 21.61 6.86 10.98
CA ILE A 532 20.26 7.38 11.23
C ILE A 532 19.38 7.17 10.00
N MET A 533 19.88 7.51 8.82
CA MET A 533 19.13 7.41 7.58
C MET A 533 18.78 5.96 7.23
N LYS A 534 19.72 5.02 7.37
CA LYS A 534 19.44 3.58 7.23
C LYS A 534 18.46 3.06 8.28
N PHE A 535 18.56 3.52 9.53
CA PHE A 535 17.60 3.17 10.59
C PHE A 535 16.18 3.60 10.20
N GLN A 536 16.02 4.84 9.72
CA GLN A 536 14.72 5.38 9.30
C GLN A 536 14.13 4.64 8.10
N GLN A 537 14.95 4.16 7.16
CA GLN A 537 14.50 3.32 6.05
C GLN A 537 14.09 1.89 6.49
N CYS A 538 14.54 1.43 7.66
CA CYS A 538 14.21 0.12 8.19
C CYS A 538 12.93 0.12 9.06
N THR A 539 12.64 1.20 9.79
CA THR A 539 11.47 1.23 10.70
C THR A 539 10.14 1.17 9.94
N GLY A 540 10.04 1.80 8.76
CA GLY A 540 8.81 1.83 7.96
C GLY A 540 8.36 0.44 7.49
N PRO A 541 9.22 -0.33 6.80
CA PRO A 541 8.95 -1.72 6.44
C PRO A 541 8.56 -2.62 7.61
N VAL A 542 9.25 -2.49 8.75
CA VAL A 542 8.93 -3.27 9.95
C VAL A 542 7.58 -2.87 10.53
N ALA A 543 7.23 -1.58 10.50
CA ALA A 543 5.91 -1.10 10.90
C ALA A 543 4.83 -1.72 10.00
N ALA A 544 4.94 -1.60 8.68
CA ALA A 544 3.97 -2.15 7.74
C ALA A 544 3.82 -3.68 7.89
N LYS A 545 4.92 -4.43 7.84
CA LYS A 545 4.87 -5.90 7.87
C LYS A 545 4.50 -6.48 9.22
N GLY A 546 4.92 -5.85 10.31
CA GLY A 546 4.59 -6.26 11.68
C GLY A 546 3.17 -5.88 12.11
N LEU A 547 2.69 -4.70 11.70
CA LEU A 547 1.34 -4.22 11.98
C LEU A 547 0.35 -4.73 10.95
N GLU A 548 0.41 -4.18 9.73
CA GLU A 548 -0.62 -4.32 8.71
C GLU A 548 -0.75 -5.73 8.17
N ASP A 549 0.39 -6.38 7.88
CA ASP A 549 0.45 -7.71 7.26
C ASP A 549 0.65 -8.83 8.28
N THR A 550 0.47 -8.54 9.58
CA THR A 550 0.53 -9.58 10.63
C THR A 550 -0.43 -9.28 11.79
N ALA A 551 -0.18 -8.25 12.60
CA ALA A 551 -0.97 -7.99 13.81
C ALA A 551 -2.45 -7.69 13.52
N LEU A 552 -2.76 -7.02 12.41
CA LEU A 552 -4.14 -6.73 11.98
C LEU A 552 -4.95 -7.98 11.58
N TYR A 553 -4.30 -9.11 11.28
CA TYR A 553 -4.96 -10.39 11.02
C TYR A 553 -5.16 -11.23 12.29
N LEU A 554 -4.58 -10.80 13.41
CA LEU A 554 -4.59 -11.54 14.66
C LEU A 554 -5.43 -10.87 15.75
N TYR A 555 -5.41 -9.54 15.86
CA TYR A 555 -6.19 -8.84 16.90
C TYR A 555 -7.64 -8.61 16.46
N ASN A 556 -8.45 -9.65 16.52
CA ASN A 556 -9.74 -9.71 15.84
C ASN A 556 -10.92 -9.19 16.69
N ARG A 557 -10.66 -8.30 17.66
CA ARG A 557 -11.70 -7.73 18.55
C ARG A 557 -12.84 -7.07 17.78
N LEU A 558 -12.49 -6.25 16.80
CA LEU A 558 -13.41 -5.65 15.83
C LEU A 558 -12.63 -5.33 14.55
N ILE A 559 -12.76 -6.16 13.51
CA ILE A 559 -11.87 -6.07 12.33
C ILE A 559 -12.16 -4.86 11.42
N ALA A 560 -13.16 -4.02 11.75
CA ALA A 560 -13.42 -2.76 11.05
C ALA A 560 -12.27 -1.76 11.19
N VAL A 561 -11.55 -1.80 12.32
CA VAL A 561 -10.37 -0.95 12.59
C VAL A 561 -9.05 -1.62 12.24
N ASN A 562 -9.11 -2.84 11.72
CA ASN A 562 -7.94 -3.60 11.26
C ASN A 562 -7.67 -3.25 9.79
N GLU A 563 -7.30 -2.00 9.58
CA GLU A 563 -7.07 -1.40 8.26
C GLU A 563 -5.68 -0.75 8.17
N VAL A 564 -5.20 -0.45 6.96
CA VAL A 564 -3.97 0.31 6.72
C VAL A 564 -4.04 1.65 7.49
N GLY A 565 -3.04 1.92 8.33
CA GLY A 565 -3.02 3.06 9.27
C GLY A 565 -3.94 2.94 10.49
N GLY A 566 -4.64 1.81 10.65
CA GLY A 566 -5.53 1.54 11.76
C GLY A 566 -4.81 1.29 13.09
N SER A 567 -5.49 1.58 14.19
CA SER A 567 -5.01 1.38 15.56
C SER A 567 -6.01 0.55 16.37
N PRO A 568 -5.92 -0.80 16.30
CA PRO A 568 -6.90 -1.69 16.92
C PRO A 568 -7.03 -1.62 18.44
N ASP A 569 -6.09 -0.97 19.13
CA ASP A 569 -6.16 -0.67 20.56
C ASP A 569 -7.23 0.38 20.90
N ILE A 570 -7.48 1.32 19.99
CA ILE A 570 -8.51 2.36 20.10
C ILE A 570 -9.83 1.84 19.51
N LEU A 571 -10.95 2.10 20.16
CA LEU A 571 -12.28 1.86 19.60
C LEU A 571 -13.19 3.06 19.83
N GLY A 572 -13.61 3.67 18.73
CA GLY A 572 -14.43 4.88 18.77
C GLY A 572 -13.60 6.17 18.73
N LEU A 573 -14.25 7.23 18.26
CA LEU A 573 -13.79 8.62 18.30
C LEU A 573 -14.99 9.49 18.67
N SER A 574 -14.84 10.42 19.60
CA SER A 574 -15.94 11.32 19.95
C SER A 574 -16.24 12.31 18.81
N PRO A 575 -17.48 12.82 18.69
CA PRO A 575 -17.79 13.90 17.76
C PRO A 575 -16.87 15.11 17.91
N SER A 576 -16.53 15.50 19.14
CA SER A 576 -15.65 16.64 19.42
C SER A 576 -14.23 16.43 18.88
N GLU A 577 -13.67 15.24 19.06
CA GLU A 577 -12.33 14.91 18.53
C GLU A 577 -12.36 14.88 17.00
N PHE A 578 -13.38 14.27 16.39
CA PHE A 578 -13.56 14.28 14.94
C PHE A 578 -13.66 15.72 14.38
N HIS A 579 -14.41 16.59 15.05
CA HIS A 579 -14.50 17.99 14.69
C HIS A 579 -13.15 18.72 14.83
N GLN A 580 -12.37 18.45 15.88
CA GLN A 580 -11.03 19.01 16.05
C GLN A 580 -10.10 18.59 14.91
N LEU A 581 -10.08 17.29 14.58
CA LEU A 581 -9.26 16.76 13.48
C LEU A 581 -9.60 17.42 12.15
N ASN A 582 -10.89 17.70 11.87
CA ASN A 582 -11.29 18.39 10.65
C ASN A 582 -10.96 19.89 10.65
N ARG A 583 -10.89 20.56 11.81
CA ARG A 583 -10.38 21.94 11.90
C ARG A 583 -8.89 22.03 11.59
N GLU A 584 -8.12 21.02 11.97
CA GLU A 584 -6.67 20.96 11.77
C GLU A 584 -6.25 20.30 10.45
N ARG A 585 -7.21 19.76 9.70
CA ARG A 585 -6.95 19.00 8.48
C ARG A 585 -6.33 19.88 7.40
N THR A 586 -5.32 19.35 6.72
CA THR A 586 -4.76 19.97 5.50
C THR A 586 -5.87 20.08 4.43
N PRO A 587 -6.27 21.30 4.00
CA PRO A 587 -7.49 21.51 3.20
C PRO A 587 -7.54 20.82 1.83
N HIS A 588 -6.38 20.36 1.33
CA HIS A 588 -6.23 19.79 -0.01
C HIS A 588 -5.67 18.36 0.01
N ALA A 589 -5.63 17.71 1.18
CA ALA A 589 -5.32 16.28 1.25
C ALA A 589 -6.46 15.46 0.62
N LEU A 590 -6.16 14.26 0.12
CA LEU A 590 -7.21 13.34 -0.30
C LEU A 590 -7.97 12.79 0.91
N LEU A 591 -9.23 12.46 0.68
CA LEU A 591 -10.13 11.84 1.65
C LEU A 591 -10.54 10.48 1.09
N ALA A 592 -9.68 9.49 1.27
CA ALA A 592 -9.95 8.12 0.85
C ALA A 592 -10.78 7.37 1.90
N THR A 593 -11.62 6.44 1.42
CA THR A 593 -12.38 5.48 2.24
C THR A 593 -12.21 4.04 1.75
N SER A 594 -11.78 3.86 0.50
CA SER A 594 -11.34 2.58 -0.07
C SER A 594 -10.15 2.85 -0.97
N THR A 595 -9.23 1.90 -1.08
CA THR A 595 -8.07 1.97 -2.00
C THR A 595 -7.76 0.58 -2.54
N HIS A 596 -6.77 0.49 -3.44
CA HIS A 596 -6.25 -0.81 -3.90
C HIS A 596 -5.47 -1.58 -2.82
N ASP A 597 -5.13 -0.95 -1.68
CA ASP A 597 -4.37 -1.58 -0.58
C ASP A 597 -5.16 -1.71 0.73
N THR A 598 -6.37 -1.13 0.81
CA THR A 598 -7.24 -1.34 1.97
C THR A 598 -7.56 -2.82 2.12
N LYS A 599 -7.45 -3.33 3.34
CA LYS A 599 -7.73 -4.71 3.70
C LYS A 599 -9.21 -5.05 3.45
N ARG A 600 -10.11 -4.07 3.56
CA ARG A 600 -11.56 -4.17 3.30
C ARG A 600 -12.09 -2.88 2.65
N SER A 601 -13.04 -3.00 1.74
CA SER A 601 -13.75 -1.83 1.19
C SER A 601 -14.52 -1.06 2.27
N GLU A 602 -14.86 0.18 1.99
CA GLU A 602 -15.60 1.07 2.88
C GLU A 602 -16.91 0.46 3.39
N ASP A 603 -17.74 -0.11 2.51
CA ASP A 603 -19.05 -0.63 2.93
C ASP A 603 -18.94 -1.92 3.77
N VAL A 604 -17.87 -2.71 3.58
CA VAL A 604 -17.52 -3.84 4.47
C VAL A 604 -17.16 -3.32 5.85
N ARG A 605 -16.32 -2.28 5.94
CA ARG A 605 -15.92 -1.68 7.22
C ARG A 605 -17.12 -1.07 7.95
N MET A 606 -18.01 -0.38 7.25
CA MET A 606 -19.22 0.22 7.81
C MET A 606 -20.21 -0.80 8.40
N ARG A 607 -20.35 -1.96 7.75
CA ARG A 607 -21.13 -3.09 8.29
C ARG A 607 -20.49 -3.67 9.53
N ILE A 608 -19.19 -3.93 9.50
CA ILE A 608 -18.49 -4.51 10.67
C ILE A 608 -18.50 -3.51 11.84
N ALA A 609 -18.36 -2.21 11.59
CA ALA A 609 -18.46 -1.17 12.62
C ALA A 609 -19.81 -1.19 13.35
N ALA A 610 -20.91 -1.51 12.66
CA ALA A 610 -22.24 -1.61 13.24
C ALA A 610 -22.38 -2.70 14.31
N ILE A 611 -21.48 -3.70 14.36
CA ILE A 611 -21.41 -4.70 15.44
C ILE A 611 -21.26 -4.02 16.81
N SER A 612 -20.55 -2.89 16.86
CA SER A 612 -20.35 -2.11 18.09
C SER A 612 -21.65 -1.56 18.68
N GLU A 613 -22.69 -1.41 17.87
CA GLU A 613 -23.98 -0.88 18.35
C GLU A 613 -24.89 -1.97 18.95
N VAL A 614 -24.61 -3.25 18.64
CA VAL A 614 -25.40 -4.40 19.08
C VAL A 614 -24.54 -5.45 19.81
N PRO A 615 -23.67 -5.08 20.78
CA PRO A 615 -22.67 -5.97 21.36
C PRO A 615 -23.27 -7.19 22.07
N GLY A 616 -24.46 -7.02 22.67
CA GLY A 616 -25.19 -8.13 23.28
C GLY A 616 -25.74 -9.15 22.27
N GLN A 617 -26.21 -8.68 21.11
CA GLN A 617 -26.65 -9.56 20.02
C GLN A 617 -25.46 -10.32 19.43
N TRP A 618 -24.37 -9.60 19.15
CA TRP A 618 -23.12 -10.16 18.66
C TRP A 618 -22.59 -11.28 19.56
N ARG A 619 -22.50 -11.03 20.87
CA ARG A 619 -22.04 -12.05 21.85
C ARG A 619 -22.89 -13.31 21.80
N ARG A 620 -24.22 -13.19 21.76
CA ARG A 620 -25.12 -14.36 21.68
C ARG A 620 -24.96 -15.09 20.34
N ALA A 621 -24.81 -14.35 19.25
CA ALA A 621 -24.67 -14.90 17.91
C ALA A 621 -23.40 -15.74 17.76
N VAL A 622 -22.22 -15.20 18.09
CA VAL A 622 -20.94 -15.93 17.93
C VAL A 622 -20.87 -17.21 18.75
N LEU A 623 -21.39 -17.17 19.99
CA LEU A 623 -21.42 -18.37 20.85
C LEU A 623 -22.37 -19.43 20.29
N ARG A 624 -23.53 -19.01 19.76
CA ARG A 624 -24.50 -19.90 19.12
C ARG A 624 -23.93 -20.50 17.83
N TRP A 625 -23.31 -19.69 16.97
CA TRP A 625 -22.73 -20.14 15.72
C TRP A 625 -21.59 -21.13 15.94
N ARG A 626 -20.70 -20.86 16.91
CA ARG A 626 -19.64 -21.81 17.30
C ARG A 626 -20.20 -23.16 17.73
N GLN A 627 -21.29 -23.16 18.50
CA GLN A 627 -21.93 -24.41 18.92
C GLN A 627 -22.56 -25.17 17.74
N ILE A 628 -23.21 -24.47 16.81
CA ILE A 628 -23.80 -25.07 15.59
C ILE A 628 -22.70 -25.66 14.69
N ASN A 629 -21.61 -24.92 14.52
CA ASN A 629 -20.56 -25.24 13.57
C ASN A 629 -19.51 -26.21 14.12
N LYS A 630 -19.55 -26.54 15.43
CA LYS A 630 -18.60 -27.44 16.11
C LYS A 630 -18.37 -28.76 15.36
N LYS A 631 -19.44 -29.33 14.77
CA LYS A 631 -19.39 -30.59 14.03
C LYS A 631 -18.62 -30.55 12.70
N PHE A 632 -18.32 -29.35 12.18
CA PHE A 632 -17.58 -29.16 10.93
C PHE A 632 -16.10 -28.88 11.14
N ARG A 633 -15.67 -28.72 12.39
CA ARG A 633 -14.24 -28.55 12.71
C ARG A 633 -13.53 -29.88 12.53
N ILE A 634 -12.35 -29.83 11.94
CA ILE A 634 -11.51 -31.00 11.67
C ILE A 634 -10.26 -30.90 12.54
N GLN A 635 -9.81 -32.03 13.06
CA GLN A 635 -8.57 -32.11 13.82
C GLN A 635 -7.38 -32.12 12.86
N VAL A 636 -6.42 -31.23 13.07
CA VAL A 636 -5.14 -31.14 12.33
C VAL A 636 -4.04 -31.15 13.39
N GLY A 637 -3.32 -32.27 13.50
CA GLY A 637 -2.43 -32.52 14.64
C GLY A 637 -3.20 -32.54 15.98
N ASP A 638 -2.75 -31.71 16.93
CA ASP A 638 -3.35 -31.61 18.27
C ASP A 638 -4.41 -30.50 18.40
N GLU A 639 -4.66 -29.74 17.31
CA GLU A 639 -5.59 -28.63 17.31
C GLU A 639 -6.79 -28.86 16.38
N MET A 640 -7.87 -28.11 16.61
CA MET A 640 -9.07 -28.14 15.78
C MET A 640 -9.10 -26.92 14.87
N ALA A 641 -9.19 -27.13 13.56
CA ALA A 641 -9.30 -26.07 12.56
C ALA A 641 -10.77 -25.73 12.26
N PRO A 642 -11.12 -24.43 12.05
CA PRO A 642 -10.30 -23.25 12.31
C PRO A 642 -10.02 -23.05 13.81
N SER A 643 -8.95 -22.31 14.12
CA SER A 643 -8.69 -21.86 15.49
C SER A 643 -9.80 -20.90 15.96
N PRO A 644 -10.04 -20.74 17.27
CA PRO A 644 -11.06 -19.80 17.74
C PRO A 644 -10.86 -18.36 17.24
N ASN A 645 -9.62 -17.90 17.06
CA ASN A 645 -9.37 -16.55 16.56
C ASN A 645 -9.69 -16.40 15.07
N GLU A 646 -9.43 -17.45 14.27
CA GLU A 646 -9.79 -17.54 12.85
C GLU A 646 -11.31 -17.62 12.66
N GLU A 647 -12.00 -18.40 13.49
CA GLU A 647 -13.46 -18.53 13.46
C GLU A 647 -14.14 -17.18 13.78
N TYR A 648 -13.61 -16.43 14.77
CA TYR A 648 -14.11 -15.10 15.12
C TYR A 648 -13.89 -14.06 14.00
N PHE A 649 -12.74 -14.15 13.31
CA PHE A 649 -12.43 -13.35 12.14
C PHE A 649 -13.37 -13.65 10.96
N LEU A 650 -13.63 -14.93 10.70
CA LEU A 650 -14.54 -15.39 9.67
C LEU A 650 -15.95 -14.83 9.88
N TYR A 651 -16.50 -14.91 11.09
CA TYR A 651 -17.86 -14.43 11.33
C TYR A 651 -18.03 -12.92 11.07
N GLN A 652 -17.05 -12.11 11.44
CA GLN A 652 -17.08 -10.67 11.12
C GLN A 652 -16.90 -10.43 9.62
N THR A 653 -16.03 -11.20 8.97
CA THR A 653 -15.83 -11.13 7.51
C THR A 653 -17.14 -11.43 6.78
N LEU A 654 -17.82 -12.53 7.14
CA LEU A 654 -19.12 -12.89 6.57
C LEU A 654 -20.15 -11.78 6.77
N LEU A 655 -20.25 -11.17 7.96
CA LEU A 655 -21.19 -10.07 8.20
C LEU A 655 -20.86 -8.84 7.34
N GLY A 656 -19.58 -8.53 7.16
CA GLY A 656 -19.13 -7.40 6.34
C GLY A 656 -19.45 -7.58 4.87
N MET A 657 -19.13 -8.74 4.30
CA MET A 657 -19.28 -8.97 2.86
C MET A 657 -20.58 -9.69 2.47
N TRP A 658 -21.49 -9.95 3.41
CA TRP A 658 -22.70 -10.74 3.12
C TRP A 658 -23.48 -10.13 1.95
N PRO A 659 -23.84 -10.93 0.94
CA PRO A 659 -24.56 -10.43 -0.22
C PRO A 659 -25.92 -9.83 0.16
N LEU A 660 -26.34 -8.80 -0.60
CA LEU A 660 -27.67 -8.20 -0.44
C LEU A 660 -28.77 -9.00 -1.14
N ASP A 661 -28.46 -9.56 -2.32
CA ASP A 661 -29.27 -10.45 -3.15
C ASP A 661 -28.31 -11.35 -3.96
N LEU A 662 -28.52 -12.68 -4.05
CA LEU A 662 -27.73 -13.58 -4.92
C LEU A 662 -28.59 -14.64 -5.61
N SER A 663 -28.16 -14.98 -6.83
CA SER A 663 -28.51 -16.23 -7.52
C SER A 663 -27.60 -17.40 -7.06
N SER A 664 -27.89 -18.63 -7.50
CA SER A 664 -27.09 -19.82 -7.14
C SER A 664 -25.68 -19.82 -7.74
N GLU A 665 -25.51 -19.34 -8.98
CA GLU A 665 -24.18 -19.28 -9.64
C GLU A 665 -23.28 -18.24 -8.94
N ASP A 666 -23.86 -17.13 -8.47
CA ASP A 666 -23.11 -16.12 -7.70
C ASP A 666 -22.73 -16.61 -6.29
N TRP A 667 -23.43 -17.63 -5.76
CA TRP A 667 -23.15 -18.19 -4.44
C TRP A 667 -21.82 -18.95 -4.42
N GLU A 668 -21.51 -19.72 -5.47
CA GLU A 668 -20.23 -20.44 -5.57
C GLU A 668 -19.05 -19.46 -5.61
N ASN A 669 -19.19 -18.37 -6.40
CA ASN A 669 -18.20 -17.30 -6.44
C ASN A 669 -18.02 -16.62 -5.07
N PHE A 670 -19.11 -16.38 -4.34
CA PHE A 670 -19.05 -15.82 -2.99
C PHE A 670 -18.26 -16.72 -2.02
N VAL A 671 -18.52 -18.04 -2.04
CA VAL A 671 -17.80 -19.01 -1.19
C VAL A 671 -16.31 -19.04 -1.54
N ASP A 672 -15.95 -19.07 -2.82
CA ASP A 672 -14.56 -19.05 -3.29
C ASP A 672 -13.83 -17.78 -2.83
N ARG A 673 -14.46 -16.60 -2.92
CA ARG A 673 -13.90 -15.33 -2.43
C ARG A 673 -13.61 -15.38 -0.92
N VAL A 674 -14.53 -15.91 -0.12
CA VAL A 674 -14.34 -16.08 1.34
C VAL A 674 -13.17 -17.03 1.62
N GLN A 675 -13.10 -18.17 0.94
CA GLN A 675 -12.04 -19.17 1.13
C GLN A 675 -10.66 -18.59 0.77
N LYS A 676 -10.53 -17.96 -0.40
CA LYS A 676 -9.27 -17.31 -0.84
C LYS A 676 -8.82 -16.25 0.14
N TYR A 677 -9.75 -15.42 0.62
CA TYR A 677 -9.44 -14.40 1.61
C TYR A 677 -8.97 -14.99 2.95
N LEU A 678 -9.65 -16.03 3.46
CA LEU A 678 -9.21 -16.67 4.69
C LEU A 678 -7.83 -17.32 4.55
N VAL A 679 -7.54 -17.99 3.44
CA VAL A 679 -6.20 -18.55 3.19
C VAL A 679 -5.14 -17.45 3.20
N LYS A 680 -5.42 -16.30 2.57
CA LYS A 680 -4.54 -15.13 2.65
C LYS A 680 -4.39 -14.66 4.10
N ALA A 681 -5.49 -14.46 4.83
CA ALA A 681 -5.47 -14.02 6.22
C ALA A 681 -4.68 -14.96 7.15
N LEU A 682 -4.75 -16.28 6.93
CA LEU A 682 -3.96 -17.27 7.65
C LEU A 682 -2.46 -17.06 7.40
N LYS A 683 -2.07 -16.90 6.13
CA LYS A 683 -0.67 -16.71 5.72
C LYS A 683 -0.10 -15.38 6.21
N GLU A 684 -0.90 -14.32 6.20
CA GLU A 684 -0.51 -13.03 6.79
C GLU A 684 -0.37 -13.13 8.31
N GLY A 685 -1.29 -13.83 8.99
CA GLY A 685 -1.25 -14.02 10.43
C GLY A 685 -0.04 -14.79 10.95
N LYS A 686 0.58 -15.68 10.13
CA LYS A 686 1.81 -16.42 10.46
C LYS A 686 1.72 -17.23 11.77
N VAL A 687 0.55 -17.81 12.05
CA VAL A 687 0.32 -18.68 13.21
C VAL A 687 0.23 -20.14 12.77
N ASN A 688 -0.81 -20.47 11.99
CA ASN A 688 -1.06 -21.84 11.56
C ASN A 688 -0.62 -22.12 10.12
N SER A 689 -0.36 -21.06 9.33
CA SER A 689 0.24 -21.14 7.99
C SER A 689 1.03 -19.86 7.71
N SER A 690 1.88 -19.87 6.68
CA SER A 690 2.66 -18.71 6.21
C SER A 690 2.87 -18.79 4.70
N TRP A 691 3.21 -17.66 4.07
CA TRP A 691 3.65 -17.67 2.66
C TRP A 691 4.94 -18.46 2.46
N THR A 692 5.81 -18.51 3.47
CA THR A 692 7.13 -19.12 3.36
C THR A 692 7.10 -20.64 3.51
N GLN A 693 6.26 -21.11 4.42
CA GLN A 693 6.02 -22.52 4.71
C GLN A 693 4.52 -22.72 4.89
N PRO A 694 3.77 -22.91 3.79
CA PRO A 694 2.33 -23.15 3.85
C PRO A 694 2.02 -24.44 4.61
N ASN A 695 1.01 -24.38 5.47
CA ASN A 695 0.40 -25.55 6.09
C ASN A 695 -0.85 -25.92 5.29
N GLU A 696 -0.67 -26.69 4.23
CA GLU A 696 -1.75 -27.06 3.31
C GLU A 696 -2.86 -27.86 3.99
N GLU A 697 -2.54 -28.64 5.02
CA GLU A 697 -3.54 -29.40 5.76
C GLU A 697 -4.48 -28.47 6.54
N TRP A 698 -3.93 -27.48 7.25
CA TRP A 698 -4.72 -26.46 7.95
C TRP A 698 -5.53 -25.59 6.96
N GLU A 699 -4.91 -25.15 5.87
CA GLU A 699 -5.58 -24.35 4.84
C GLU A 699 -6.79 -25.10 4.25
N ARG A 700 -6.62 -26.39 3.92
CA ARG A 700 -7.72 -27.24 3.43
C ARG A 700 -8.81 -27.41 4.49
N ALA A 701 -8.45 -27.64 5.76
CA ALA A 701 -9.42 -27.81 6.83
C ALA A 701 -10.27 -26.55 7.06
N VAL A 702 -9.65 -25.36 7.01
CA VAL A 702 -10.37 -24.08 7.10
C VAL A 702 -11.25 -23.84 5.88
N ALA A 703 -10.78 -24.15 4.67
CA ALA A 703 -11.58 -24.03 3.45
C ALA A 703 -12.81 -24.95 3.49
N GLN A 704 -12.64 -26.21 3.92
CA GLN A 704 -13.74 -27.15 4.09
C GLN A 704 -14.74 -26.70 5.16
N PHE A 705 -14.27 -26.12 6.26
CA PHE A 705 -15.16 -25.54 7.27
C PHE A 705 -16.07 -24.46 6.67
N VAL A 706 -15.52 -23.54 5.87
CA VAL A 706 -16.29 -22.49 5.17
C VAL A 706 -17.32 -23.10 4.23
N GLU A 707 -16.91 -24.06 3.41
CA GLU A 707 -17.79 -24.76 2.48
C GLU A 707 -18.99 -25.38 3.21
N LYS A 708 -18.74 -26.12 4.30
CA LYS A 708 -19.79 -26.80 5.06
C LYS A 708 -20.74 -25.85 5.80
N ILE A 709 -20.26 -24.74 6.35
CA ILE A 709 -21.16 -23.80 7.04
C ILE A 709 -22.01 -22.99 6.05
N LEU A 710 -21.51 -22.74 4.83
CA LEU A 710 -22.20 -21.96 3.80
C LEU A 710 -23.04 -22.83 2.84
N ASP A 711 -22.86 -24.15 2.84
CA ASP A 711 -23.66 -25.08 2.04
C ASP A 711 -25.16 -25.01 2.40
N ALA A 712 -26.00 -25.19 1.37
CA ALA A 712 -27.44 -25.08 1.48
C ALA A 712 -28.06 -26.18 2.35
N GLN A 713 -27.48 -27.39 2.35
CA GLN A 713 -28.02 -28.53 3.09
C GLN A 713 -27.34 -28.71 4.45
N SER A 714 -26.02 -28.90 4.47
CA SER A 714 -25.26 -29.15 5.69
C SER A 714 -25.20 -27.90 6.59
N GLY A 715 -25.03 -26.72 6.00
CA GLY A 715 -24.96 -25.42 6.67
C GLY A 715 -26.31 -24.77 6.98
N ALA A 716 -27.45 -25.40 6.62
CA ALA A 716 -28.79 -24.82 6.72
C ALA A 716 -29.11 -24.21 8.11
N THR A 717 -28.72 -24.92 9.18
CA THR A 717 -28.94 -24.46 10.57
C THR A 717 -28.12 -23.21 10.89
N PHE A 718 -26.89 -23.11 10.42
CA PHE A 718 -26.05 -21.93 10.58
C PHE A 718 -26.62 -20.77 9.79
N ARG A 719 -26.91 -20.96 8.49
CA ARG A 719 -27.48 -19.92 7.63
C ARG A 719 -28.75 -19.32 8.22
N ARG A 720 -29.69 -20.15 8.67
CA ARG A 720 -30.93 -19.70 9.33
C ARG A 720 -30.67 -18.91 10.62
N ALA A 721 -29.60 -19.23 11.36
CA ALA A 721 -29.21 -18.51 12.57
C ALA A 721 -28.34 -17.27 12.29
N PHE A 722 -27.74 -17.17 11.11
CA PHE A 722 -26.82 -16.10 10.71
C PHE A 722 -27.55 -14.95 10.01
N ILE A 723 -28.44 -15.28 9.07
CA ILE A 723 -29.12 -14.31 8.19
C ILE A 723 -29.78 -13.14 8.94
N PRO A 724 -30.56 -13.34 10.04
CA PRO A 724 -31.23 -12.21 10.69
C PRO A 724 -30.27 -11.13 11.19
N LEU A 725 -29.11 -11.52 11.75
CA LEU A 725 -28.10 -10.55 12.17
C LEU A 725 -27.37 -9.96 10.97
N ALA A 726 -27.12 -10.75 9.91
CA ALA A 726 -26.51 -10.23 8.68
C ALA A 726 -27.37 -9.16 8.01
N GLU A 727 -28.69 -9.34 7.96
CA GLU A 727 -29.63 -8.35 7.41
C GLU A 727 -29.69 -7.08 8.26
N GLU A 728 -29.72 -7.22 9.59
CA GLU A 728 -29.67 -6.07 10.51
C GLU A 728 -28.36 -5.28 10.33
N ILE A 729 -27.22 -5.97 10.30
CA ILE A 729 -25.90 -5.37 10.10
C ILE A 729 -25.78 -4.74 8.71
N ALA A 730 -26.32 -5.37 7.66
CA ALA A 730 -26.32 -4.81 6.31
C ALA A 730 -27.10 -3.49 6.25
N ARG A 731 -28.26 -3.43 6.91
CA ARG A 731 -29.08 -2.20 7.00
C ARG A 731 -28.36 -1.10 7.79
N LEU A 732 -27.79 -1.41 8.95
CA LEU A 732 -27.04 -0.44 9.76
C LEU A 732 -25.78 0.05 9.02
N GLY A 733 -25.06 -0.87 8.38
CA GLY A 733 -23.89 -0.57 7.57
C GLY A 733 -24.20 0.33 6.38
N ALA A 734 -25.36 0.17 5.74
CA ALA A 734 -25.82 1.08 4.69
C ALA A 734 -25.96 2.51 5.21
N TRP A 735 -26.56 2.73 6.39
CA TRP A 735 -26.65 4.06 7.00
C TRP A 735 -25.29 4.66 7.33
N ASN A 736 -24.40 3.86 7.91
CA ASN A 736 -23.03 4.28 8.21
C ASN A 736 -22.28 4.67 6.93
N SER A 737 -22.47 3.92 5.84
CA SER A 737 -21.84 4.20 4.53
C SER A 737 -22.37 5.47 3.87
N LEU A 738 -23.67 5.79 4.00
CA LEU A 738 -24.21 7.06 3.52
C LEU A 738 -23.67 8.24 4.36
N THR A 739 -23.57 8.09 5.68
CA THR A 739 -22.92 9.09 6.54
C THR A 739 -21.46 9.30 6.14
N GLU A 740 -20.68 8.24 5.99
CA GLU A 740 -19.29 8.32 5.54
C GLU A 740 -19.17 9.02 4.17
N THR A 741 -20.03 8.67 3.23
CA THR A 741 -20.07 9.27 1.89
C THR A 741 -20.31 10.79 1.93
N VAL A 742 -21.30 11.22 2.72
CA VAL A 742 -21.59 12.67 2.88
C VAL A 742 -20.43 13.38 3.54
N LEU A 743 -19.85 12.80 4.61
CA LEU A 743 -18.69 13.37 5.29
C LEU A 743 -17.51 13.51 4.33
N LYS A 744 -17.16 12.45 3.59
CA LYS A 744 -16.12 12.44 2.55
C LYS A 744 -16.30 13.59 1.56
N CYS A 745 -17.54 13.86 1.14
CA CYS A 745 -17.84 14.91 0.17
C CYS A 745 -17.91 16.34 0.77
N THR A 746 -17.95 16.52 2.08
CA THR A 746 -18.31 17.83 2.68
C THR A 746 -17.34 18.37 3.73
N VAL A 747 -16.51 17.52 4.35
CA VAL A 747 -15.42 17.99 5.23
C VAL A 747 -14.29 18.65 4.41
N PRO A 748 -13.34 19.38 5.03
CA PRO A 748 -12.17 19.91 4.31
C PRO A 748 -11.36 18.77 3.66
N GLY A 749 -10.78 19.01 2.49
CA GLY A 749 -10.10 17.99 1.70
C GLY A 749 -10.78 17.67 0.36
N ILE A 750 -10.14 16.77 -0.39
CA ILE A 750 -10.57 16.34 -1.72
C ILE A 750 -11.13 14.90 -1.62
N PRO A 751 -12.43 14.67 -1.88
CA PRO A 751 -12.99 13.31 -1.87
C PRO A 751 -12.33 12.45 -2.94
N ASP A 752 -11.82 11.29 -2.52
CA ASP A 752 -11.27 10.27 -3.41
C ASP A 752 -12.21 9.07 -3.48
N PHE A 753 -12.42 8.57 -4.70
CA PHE A 753 -13.25 7.40 -4.96
C PHE A 753 -12.41 6.31 -5.60
N TYR A 754 -12.38 5.14 -4.98
CA TYR A 754 -11.84 3.96 -5.62
C TYR A 754 -12.84 3.39 -6.62
N GLN A 755 -12.35 2.92 -7.76
CA GLN A 755 -13.20 2.43 -8.83
C GLN A 755 -14.27 1.44 -8.33
N GLY A 756 -15.53 1.77 -8.59
CA GLY A 756 -16.66 0.92 -8.28
C GLY A 756 -17.39 1.23 -6.97
N THR A 757 -16.86 2.12 -6.13
CA THR A 757 -17.40 2.45 -4.80
C THR A 757 -18.57 3.44 -4.80
N GLU A 758 -19.05 3.82 -5.99
CA GLU A 758 -20.18 4.75 -6.16
C GLU A 758 -21.52 4.10 -5.78
N ILE A 759 -21.53 2.77 -5.80
CA ILE A 759 -22.57 1.91 -5.23
C ILE A 759 -21.95 1.05 -4.11
N TRP A 760 -22.71 0.09 -3.59
CA TRP A 760 -22.19 -0.81 -2.56
C TRP A 760 -21.04 -1.66 -3.11
N ASP A 761 -19.88 -1.58 -2.47
CA ASP A 761 -18.72 -2.43 -2.76
C ASP A 761 -18.42 -3.32 -1.55
N PHE A 762 -18.47 -4.63 -1.76
CA PHE A 762 -18.18 -5.64 -0.74
C PHE A 762 -16.88 -6.39 -1.00
N SER A 763 -15.85 -5.65 -1.41
CA SER A 763 -14.51 -6.16 -1.70
C SER A 763 -13.67 -6.34 -0.44
N LEU A 764 -12.83 -7.37 -0.46
CA LEU A 764 -11.81 -7.66 0.54
C LEU A 764 -10.43 -7.28 0.00
N VAL A 765 -9.36 -7.62 0.71
CA VAL A 765 -7.97 -7.28 0.32
C VAL A 765 -7.62 -7.83 -1.07
N ASP A 766 -6.67 -7.18 -1.74
CA ASP A 766 -6.03 -7.62 -2.99
C ASP A 766 -5.81 -9.15 -3.01
N PRO A 767 -6.23 -9.88 -4.06
CA PRO A 767 -6.77 -9.39 -5.34
C PRO A 767 -8.28 -9.15 -5.39
N ASP A 768 -9.02 -9.29 -4.29
CA ASP A 768 -10.49 -9.18 -4.33
C ASP A 768 -10.98 -7.74 -4.61
N ASN A 769 -10.26 -6.72 -4.14
CA ASN A 769 -10.49 -5.31 -4.47
C ASN A 769 -9.95 -4.89 -5.85
N ARG A 770 -9.42 -5.82 -6.65
CA ARG A 770 -8.93 -5.58 -8.01
C ARG A 770 -9.80 -6.24 -9.08
N ARG A 771 -11.00 -6.71 -8.70
CA ARG A 771 -11.97 -7.27 -9.63
C ARG A 771 -12.43 -6.21 -10.65
N PRO A 772 -12.81 -6.64 -11.87
CA PRO A 772 -13.33 -5.72 -12.88
C PRO A 772 -14.57 -4.96 -12.39
N VAL A 773 -14.71 -3.72 -12.87
CA VAL A 773 -15.83 -2.83 -12.54
C VAL A 773 -16.80 -2.79 -13.72
N ASP A 774 -18.08 -3.11 -13.48
CA ASP A 774 -19.13 -2.96 -14.49
C ASP A 774 -19.57 -1.48 -14.58
N TYR A 775 -18.91 -0.72 -15.47
CA TYR A 775 -19.24 0.68 -15.74
C TYR A 775 -20.54 0.85 -16.54
N ALA A 776 -20.90 -0.13 -17.38
CA ALA A 776 -22.14 -0.09 -18.14
C ALA A 776 -23.37 -0.13 -17.21
N LEU A 777 -23.34 -0.99 -16.18
CA LEU A 777 -24.34 -0.99 -15.11
C LEU A 777 -24.41 0.36 -14.41
N ARG A 778 -23.26 0.90 -14.00
CA ARG A 778 -23.21 2.18 -13.28
C ARG A 778 -23.76 3.35 -14.10
N GLN A 779 -23.46 3.38 -15.39
CA GLN A 779 -24.02 4.37 -16.30
C GLN A 779 -25.54 4.24 -16.44
N ARG A 780 -26.06 3.00 -16.56
CA ARG A 780 -27.52 2.77 -16.55
C ARG A 780 -28.17 3.23 -15.24
N LEU A 781 -27.56 2.91 -14.09
CA LEU A 781 -28.06 3.32 -12.78
C LEU A 781 -28.03 4.85 -12.64
N LEU A 782 -26.96 5.52 -13.07
CA LEU A 782 -26.82 6.97 -13.05
C LEU A 782 -27.91 7.65 -13.88
N ASN A 783 -28.15 7.16 -15.10
CA ASN A 783 -29.17 7.69 -16.00
C ASN A 783 -30.59 7.52 -15.43
N SER A 784 -30.84 6.48 -14.63
CA SER A 784 -32.15 6.25 -14.01
C SER A 784 -32.48 7.21 -12.85
N LEU A 785 -31.50 7.95 -12.32
CA LEU A 785 -31.70 8.74 -11.09
C LEU A 785 -32.62 9.95 -11.26
N SER A 786 -32.81 10.47 -12.48
CA SER A 786 -33.69 11.62 -12.73
C SER A 786 -35.17 11.30 -12.61
N GLU A 787 -35.53 10.03 -12.66
CA GLU A 787 -36.93 9.57 -12.71
C GLU A 787 -37.46 9.10 -11.34
N ILE A 788 -36.61 9.07 -10.32
CA ILE A 788 -36.90 8.43 -9.03
C ILE A 788 -36.74 9.43 -7.89
N SER A 789 -37.72 9.48 -6.99
CA SER A 789 -37.65 10.37 -5.84
C SER A 789 -36.61 9.91 -4.81
N PRO A 790 -36.00 10.82 -4.02
CA PRO A 790 -35.09 10.45 -2.94
C PRO A 790 -35.66 9.44 -1.94
N ARG A 791 -36.97 9.49 -1.68
CA ARG A 791 -37.65 8.57 -0.77
C ARG A 791 -37.77 7.16 -1.34
N GLU A 792 -38.04 7.02 -2.64
CA GLU A 792 -38.05 5.71 -3.31
C GLU A 792 -36.64 5.11 -3.34
N LEU A 793 -35.62 5.92 -3.66
CA LEU A 793 -34.22 5.49 -3.59
C LEU A 793 -33.84 4.97 -2.20
N LEU A 794 -34.35 5.60 -1.15
CA LEU A 794 -34.15 5.16 0.24
C LEU A 794 -34.86 3.83 0.54
N SER A 795 -36.09 3.64 0.06
CA SER A 795 -36.81 2.36 0.24
C SER A 795 -36.13 1.21 -0.51
N GLU A 796 -35.47 1.52 -1.62
CA GLU A 796 -34.73 0.56 -2.46
C GLU A 796 -33.22 0.61 -2.22
N TRP A 797 -32.81 0.93 -0.98
CA TRP A 797 -31.41 1.15 -0.62
C TRP A 797 -30.49 0.01 -1.04
N LYS A 798 -30.97 -1.24 -1.05
CA LYS A 798 -30.19 -2.42 -1.46
C LYS A 798 -29.60 -2.29 -2.87
N SER A 799 -30.26 -1.54 -3.76
CA SER A 799 -29.79 -1.31 -5.14
C SER A 799 -28.52 -0.47 -5.23
N GLY A 800 -28.13 0.25 -4.16
CA GLY A 800 -26.96 1.15 -4.16
C GLY A 800 -27.21 2.50 -4.86
N ARG A 801 -28.34 2.66 -5.56
CA ARG A 801 -28.69 3.92 -6.25
C ARG A 801 -28.75 5.13 -5.33
N ILE A 802 -29.14 4.96 -4.07
CA ILE A 802 -29.14 6.05 -3.09
C ILE A 802 -27.72 6.59 -2.82
N LYS A 803 -26.71 5.72 -2.74
CA LYS A 803 -25.31 6.11 -2.58
C LYS A 803 -24.82 6.86 -3.81
N LEU A 804 -25.08 6.30 -5.00
CA LEU A 804 -24.74 6.90 -6.29
C LEU A 804 -25.38 8.30 -6.45
N PHE A 805 -26.64 8.44 -6.05
CA PHE A 805 -27.38 9.70 -6.06
C PHE A 805 -26.75 10.77 -5.17
N ILE A 806 -26.40 10.42 -3.93
CA ILE A 806 -25.75 11.36 -3.01
C ILE A 806 -24.40 11.81 -3.56
N ILE A 807 -23.60 10.86 -4.07
CA ILE A 807 -22.29 11.16 -4.66
C ILE A 807 -22.48 12.12 -5.83
N GLN A 808 -23.36 11.79 -6.79
CA GLN A 808 -23.59 12.63 -7.97
C GLN A 808 -24.01 14.05 -7.59
N ARG A 809 -24.98 14.21 -6.68
CA ARG A 809 -25.49 15.52 -6.29
C ARG A 809 -24.44 16.36 -5.56
N LEU A 810 -23.69 15.75 -4.65
CA LEU A 810 -22.65 16.45 -3.89
C LEU A 810 -21.43 16.78 -4.77
N LEU A 811 -21.01 15.89 -5.66
CA LEU A 811 -19.88 16.15 -6.55
C LEU A 811 -20.21 17.21 -7.61
N GLN A 812 -21.40 17.17 -8.21
CA GLN A 812 -21.85 18.24 -9.12
C GLN A 812 -21.94 19.60 -8.42
N PHE A 813 -22.39 19.60 -7.16
CA PHE A 813 -22.40 20.82 -6.34
C PHE A 813 -20.97 21.31 -6.04
N ARG A 814 -20.05 20.41 -5.63
CA ARG A 814 -18.64 20.76 -5.42
C ARG A 814 -17.99 21.32 -6.68
N ARG A 815 -18.24 20.70 -7.83
CA ARG A 815 -17.75 21.15 -9.14
C ARG A 815 -18.25 22.54 -9.51
N SER A 816 -19.48 22.88 -9.15
CA SER A 816 -20.05 24.22 -9.37
C SER A 816 -19.47 25.27 -8.41
N TYR A 817 -18.93 24.86 -7.26
CA TYR A 817 -18.45 25.73 -6.18
C TYR A 817 -17.04 25.37 -5.70
N THR A 818 -16.13 25.10 -6.63
CA THR A 818 -14.77 24.63 -6.31
C THR A 818 -14.00 25.60 -5.42
N SER A 819 -14.12 26.91 -5.64
CA SER A 819 -13.49 27.94 -4.79
C SER A 819 -13.97 27.86 -3.34
N PHE A 820 -15.28 27.70 -3.13
CA PHE A 820 -15.88 27.54 -1.80
C PHE A 820 -15.29 26.32 -1.09
N PHE A 821 -15.29 25.13 -1.70
CA PHE A 821 -14.80 23.93 -1.00
C PHE A 821 -13.30 23.96 -0.71
N ARG A 822 -12.51 24.68 -1.53
CA ARG A 822 -11.07 24.88 -1.32
C ARG A 822 -10.77 25.81 -0.14
N MET A 823 -11.58 26.84 0.09
CA MET A 823 -11.26 27.91 1.03
C MET A 823 -12.17 27.97 2.26
N ALA A 824 -13.34 27.31 2.22
CA ALA A 824 -14.32 27.40 3.30
C ALA A 824 -13.80 26.85 4.62
N ASP A 825 -14.11 27.59 5.68
CA ASP A 825 -13.81 27.22 7.05
C ASP A 825 -14.57 25.95 7.49
N TYR A 826 -14.35 25.52 8.74
CA TYR A 826 -15.07 24.40 9.34
C TYR A 826 -15.50 24.76 10.76
N GLN A 827 -16.81 24.95 10.96
CA GLN A 827 -17.40 25.30 12.25
C GLN A 827 -18.28 24.15 12.77
N PRO A 828 -17.86 23.45 13.84
CA PRO A 828 -18.68 22.42 14.48
C PRO A 828 -19.98 22.99 15.07
N LEU A 829 -21.07 22.22 14.98
CA LEU A 829 -22.35 22.56 15.62
C LEU A 829 -22.66 21.54 16.71
N LEU A 830 -22.94 22.04 17.92
CA LEU A 830 -23.34 21.20 19.04
C LEU A 830 -24.84 20.96 19.00
N SER A 831 -25.23 19.68 18.99
CA SER A 831 -26.62 19.27 19.08
C SER A 831 -27.11 19.28 20.53
N GLN A 832 -28.37 19.64 20.71
CA GLN A 832 -29.10 19.63 21.98
C GLN A 832 -30.26 18.64 21.92
N GLY A 833 -30.70 18.12 23.07
CA GLY A 833 -31.81 17.17 23.17
C GLY A 833 -31.36 15.73 23.45
N SER A 834 -32.33 14.82 23.47
CA SER A 834 -32.14 13.42 23.91
C SER A 834 -31.33 12.55 22.94
N ARG A 835 -31.23 12.96 21.66
CA ARG A 835 -30.48 12.23 20.61
C ARG A 835 -29.25 12.99 20.11
N LYS A 836 -28.73 13.94 20.90
CA LYS A 836 -27.58 14.78 20.49
C LYS A 836 -26.33 13.98 20.06
N ASP A 837 -26.10 12.80 20.66
CA ASP A 837 -24.92 11.97 20.37
C ASP A 837 -25.08 11.12 19.10
N HIS A 838 -26.27 11.13 18.49
CA HIS A 838 -26.63 10.39 17.28
C HIS A 838 -26.56 11.23 16.01
N VAL A 839 -26.11 12.48 16.09
CA VAL A 839 -26.03 13.38 14.95
C VAL A 839 -24.68 14.08 14.94
N ILE A 840 -24.12 14.24 13.74
CA ILE A 840 -22.95 15.06 13.47
C ILE A 840 -23.42 16.23 12.61
N SER A 841 -23.04 17.43 13.02
CA SER A 841 -23.42 18.65 12.33
C SER A 841 -22.31 19.68 12.33
N PHE A 842 -22.15 20.38 11.21
CA PHE A 842 -21.18 21.47 11.06
C PHE A 842 -21.58 22.43 9.94
N LEU A 843 -21.00 23.62 9.98
CA LEU A 843 -21.05 24.61 8.91
C LEU A 843 -19.71 24.65 8.16
N ARG A 844 -19.78 24.95 6.87
CA ARG A 844 -18.67 25.44 6.05
C ARG A 844 -19.07 26.81 5.53
N GLN A 845 -18.24 27.82 5.68
CA GLN A 845 -18.52 29.19 5.24
C GLN A 845 -17.33 29.78 4.48
N HIS A 846 -17.64 30.43 3.36
CA HIS A 846 -16.69 31.25 2.59
C HIS A 846 -17.46 32.29 1.80
N ASP A 847 -16.99 33.53 1.81
CA ASP A 847 -17.67 34.68 1.21
C ASP A 847 -19.15 34.75 1.65
N SER A 848 -20.08 34.88 0.69
CA SER A 848 -21.53 34.93 0.93
C SER A 848 -22.19 33.55 0.96
N MET A 849 -21.44 32.46 0.97
CA MET A 849 -21.98 31.11 0.89
C MET A 849 -21.76 30.34 2.19
N THR A 850 -22.81 29.65 2.63
CA THR A 850 -22.76 28.77 3.81
C THR A 850 -23.35 27.42 3.46
N LEU A 851 -22.68 26.35 3.87
CA LEU A 851 -23.12 24.97 3.78
C LEU A 851 -23.38 24.43 5.18
N LEU A 852 -24.54 23.83 5.41
CA LEU A 852 -24.93 23.11 6.62
C LEU A 852 -25.00 21.62 6.30
N VAL A 853 -24.25 20.82 7.07
CA VAL A 853 -24.24 19.36 6.96
C VAL A 853 -24.82 18.76 8.22
N ILE A 854 -25.73 17.79 8.06
CA ILE A 854 -26.35 17.04 9.15
C ILE A 854 -26.41 15.57 8.75
N VAL A 855 -25.72 14.72 9.51
CA VAL A 855 -25.66 13.26 9.26
C VAL A 855 -25.87 12.45 10.54
N PRO A 856 -26.48 11.26 10.47
CA PRO A 856 -26.75 10.44 11.63
C PRO A 856 -25.54 9.56 11.96
N ARG A 857 -25.43 9.14 13.22
CA ARG A 857 -24.50 8.11 13.67
C ARG A 857 -25.13 7.24 14.74
N LEU A 858 -24.59 6.04 14.93
CA LEU A 858 -25.07 5.07 15.91
C LEU A 858 -26.58 4.81 15.77
N THR A 859 -26.99 4.41 14.56
CA THR A 859 -28.40 4.36 14.16
C THR A 859 -29.19 3.18 14.74
N ALA A 860 -28.55 2.16 15.32
CA ALA A 860 -29.25 1.02 15.91
C ALA A 860 -30.16 1.44 17.08
N LYS A 861 -29.76 2.47 17.83
CA LYS A 861 -30.52 3.00 18.97
C LYS A 861 -31.66 3.95 18.56
N LEU A 862 -31.84 4.21 17.27
CA LEU A 862 -32.88 5.10 16.73
C LEU A 862 -34.20 4.37 16.38
N TRP A 863 -34.21 3.02 16.41
CA TRP A 863 -35.38 2.10 16.28
C TRP A 863 -36.19 2.16 14.97
N LEU A 864 -36.25 3.30 14.29
CA LEU A 864 -36.92 3.53 13.01
C LEU A 864 -35.90 4.07 12.00
N VAL A 865 -36.30 4.12 10.72
CA VAL A 865 -35.50 4.81 9.70
C VAL A 865 -35.29 6.25 10.18
N PRO A 866 -34.07 6.83 10.14
CA PRO A 866 -33.80 8.16 10.69
C PRO A 866 -34.56 9.32 10.00
N CYS A 867 -35.50 9.04 9.10
CA CYS A 867 -36.42 10.00 8.49
C CYS A 867 -37.77 10.11 9.22
N ASP A 868 -38.04 9.23 10.19
CA ASP A 868 -39.26 9.32 10.99
C ASP A 868 -39.13 10.43 12.03
N SER A 869 -40.03 11.41 12.00
CA SER A 869 -39.97 12.58 12.88
C SER A 869 -39.98 12.22 14.38
N ARG A 870 -40.51 11.06 14.74
CA ARG A 870 -40.51 10.54 16.12
C ARG A 870 -39.11 10.18 16.61
N VAL A 871 -38.19 9.86 15.69
CA VAL A 871 -36.79 9.48 16.01
C VAL A 871 -36.06 10.62 16.70
N TRP A 872 -36.21 11.83 16.17
CA TRP A 872 -35.43 13.00 16.58
C TRP A 872 -36.13 13.88 17.62
N SER A 873 -37.27 13.45 18.18
CA SER A 873 -38.16 14.26 19.02
C SER A 873 -37.42 15.12 20.06
N GLY A 874 -37.42 16.44 19.86
CA GLY A 874 -36.78 17.44 20.72
C GLY A 874 -35.28 17.70 20.45
N THR A 875 -34.69 17.02 19.47
CA THR A 875 -33.27 17.20 19.08
C THR A 875 -33.15 18.37 18.11
N LYS A 876 -32.26 19.31 18.44
CA LYS A 876 -32.07 20.55 17.68
C LYS A 876 -30.61 20.96 17.64
N ILE A 877 -30.26 21.75 16.64
CA ILE A 877 -29.00 22.46 16.51
C ILE A 877 -29.26 23.96 16.63
N VAL A 878 -28.28 24.71 17.14
CA VAL A 878 -28.39 26.15 17.36
C VAL A 878 -27.21 26.86 16.69
N SER A 879 -27.50 27.91 15.93
CA SER A 879 -26.52 28.81 15.34
C SER A 879 -27.16 30.13 14.95
N GLU A 880 -26.46 31.24 15.19
CA GLU A 880 -26.89 32.57 14.72
C GLU A 880 -26.97 32.63 13.19
N SER A 881 -26.15 31.83 12.51
CA SER A 881 -26.09 31.75 11.05
C SER A 881 -27.30 31.04 10.42
N PHE A 882 -28.32 30.58 11.14
CA PHE A 882 -29.44 29.83 10.54
C PHE A 882 -30.54 30.69 9.92
N ILE A 883 -30.71 31.95 10.33
CA ILE A 883 -31.80 32.78 9.85
C ILE A 883 -31.68 32.98 8.33
N GLY A 884 -32.70 32.61 7.56
CA GLY A 884 -32.71 32.73 6.10
C GLY A 884 -33.31 31.52 5.39
N SER A 885 -33.11 31.49 4.07
CA SER A 885 -33.62 30.43 3.19
C SER A 885 -32.52 29.48 2.78
N TRP A 886 -32.64 28.23 3.18
CA TRP A 886 -31.70 27.15 2.89
C TRP A 886 -32.26 26.22 1.83
N ARG A 887 -31.44 25.81 0.87
CA ARG A 887 -31.84 24.82 -0.14
C ARG A 887 -31.10 23.52 0.10
N ASN A 888 -31.83 22.41 0.18
CA ASN A 888 -31.24 21.08 0.30
C ASN A 888 -30.69 20.62 -1.05
N ILE A 889 -29.41 20.25 -1.11
CA ILE A 889 -28.72 19.84 -2.34
C ILE A 889 -29.26 18.49 -2.85
N LEU A 890 -29.72 17.64 -1.93
CA LEU A 890 -30.18 16.29 -2.23
C LEU A 890 -31.66 16.27 -2.63
N THR A 891 -32.52 17.06 -1.98
CA THR A 891 -33.98 17.04 -2.26
C THR A 891 -34.47 18.24 -3.05
N GLU A 892 -33.62 19.25 -3.25
CA GLU A 892 -33.93 20.57 -3.83
C GLU A 892 -34.94 21.42 -3.05
N GLU A 893 -35.44 20.93 -1.92
CA GLU A 893 -36.41 21.61 -1.08
C GLU A 893 -35.86 22.87 -0.42
N LEU A 894 -36.73 23.86 -0.24
CA LEU A 894 -36.43 25.13 0.40
C LEU A 894 -36.91 25.12 1.86
N TYR A 895 -35.96 25.31 2.78
CA TYR A 895 -36.20 25.41 4.21
C TYR A 895 -36.02 26.85 4.66
N ARG A 896 -37.10 27.50 5.09
CA ARG A 896 -37.05 28.85 5.66
C ARG A 896 -36.92 28.76 7.17
N CYS A 897 -35.80 29.24 7.71
CA CYS A 897 -35.55 29.28 9.13
C CYS A 897 -35.62 30.74 9.62
N ASN A 898 -36.55 31.01 10.53
CA ASN A 898 -36.75 32.34 11.11
C ASN A 898 -36.21 32.44 12.54
N GLN A 899 -35.52 31.39 13.01
CA GLN A 899 -35.00 31.27 14.37
C GLN A 899 -33.51 30.91 14.29
N GLN A 900 -32.81 31.04 15.40
CA GLN A 900 -31.42 30.59 15.53
C GLN A 900 -31.33 29.09 15.87
N GLU A 901 -32.42 28.34 15.70
CA GLU A 901 -32.48 26.91 15.94
C GLU A 901 -33.16 26.17 14.78
N MET A 902 -32.65 24.98 14.48
CA MET A 902 -33.29 24.03 13.56
C MET A 902 -33.52 22.71 14.28
N ARG A 903 -34.73 22.17 14.18
CA ARG A 903 -35.06 20.84 14.68
C ARG A 903 -34.63 19.81 13.66
N ILE A 904 -33.95 18.76 14.13
CA ILE A 904 -33.45 17.70 13.24
C ILE A 904 -34.60 16.96 12.54
N SER A 905 -35.74 16.79 13.23
CA SER A 905 -36.96 16.20 12.67
C SER A 905 -37.50 16.93 11.45
N ASP A 906 -37.27 18.23 11.36
CA ASP A 906 -37.85 19.09 10.33
C ASP A 906 -36.96 19.12 9.09
N VAL A 907 -35.67 18.83 9.26
CA VAL A 907 -34.67 18.83 8.20
C VAL A 907 -34.49 17.43 7.59
N LEU A 908 -34.61 16.37 8.39
CA LEU A 908 -34.43 14.97 7.95
C LEU A 908 -35.76 14.30 7.59
N THR A 909 -36.55 14.91 6.71
CA THR A 909 -37.92 14.44 6.38
C THR A 909 -37.99 13.41 5.24
N HIS A 910 -37.08 13.48 4.27
CA HIS A 910 -37.06 12.61 3.10
C HIS A 910 -35.90 11.62 3.10
N LEU A 911 -34.74 12.07 3.60
CA LEU A 911 -33.52 11.30 3.71
C LEU A 911 -32.99 11.38 5.14
N PRO A 912 -32.22 10.37 5.60
CA PRO A 912 -31.68 10.35 6.95
C PRO A 912 -30.50 11.33 7.11
N ILE A 913 -30.20 12.09 6.05
CA ILE A 913 -29.08 13.02 5.90
C ILE A 913 -29.61 14.31 5.26
N ALA A 914 -28.95 15.43 5.55
CA ALA A 914 -29.22 16.68 4.85
C ALA A 914 -27.94 17.48 4.62
N VAL A 915 -27.84 18.05 3.43
CA VAL A 915 -26.78 18.98 3.06
C VAL A 915 -27.47 20.19 2.46
N LEU A 916 -27.50 21.30 3.19
CA LEU A 916 -28.19 22.51 2.80
C LEU A 916 -27.19 23.61 2.51
N TYR A 917 -27.50 24.47 1.55
CA TYR A 917 -26.71 25.68 1.32
C TYR A 917 -27.60 26.92 1.37
N ARG A 918 -26.99 28.03 1.80
CA ARG A 918 -27.55 29.37 1.72
C ARG A 918 -26.56 30.27 1.00
N ARG A 919 -27.09 31.23 0.26
CA ARG A 919 -26.35 32.37 -0.25
C ARG A 919 -26.92 33.63 0.34
N ASP A 920 -26.07 34.39 1.00
CA ASP A 920 -26.41 35.71 1.46
C ASP A 920 -26.50 36.61 0.22
N SER A 921 -27.58 37.40 0.13
CA SER A 921 -27.71 38.40 -0.93
C SER A 921 -26.58 39.40 -0.72
N CYS A 922 -25.73 39.63 -1.72
CA CYS A 922 -24.77 40.73 -1.67
C CYS A 922 -25.58 42.01 -1.43
N SER A 923 -25.40 42.60 -0.25
CA SER A 923 -25.95 43.91 0.11
C SER A 923 -25.36 45.01 -0.75
#